data_AF-A0A1B7T819-F1
#
_entry.id   AF-A0A1B7T819-F1
#
_cell.length_a   1.000
_cell.length_b   1.000
_cell.length_c   1.000
_cell.angle_alpha   90.00
_cell.angle_beta   90.00
_cell.angle_gamma   90.00
#
_symmetry.space_group_name_H-M   'P 1'
#
loop_
_entity.id
_entity.type
_entity.pdbx_description
1 polymer ?
#
loop_
_entity_poly.entity_id
_entity_poly.type
_entity_poly.pdbx_seq_one_letter_code
_entity_poly.pdbx_strand_id
1 'polypeptide(L)'
;MSDLRASLYDTKEILFTEDENADNYVRLMNSFLAIEDNHEFISKLKSYQQKEWLRGPDDISEWIPVLNRLNGLFKNIAEKHHLNINIPDLKGNNDQPSMNTTNLNEPIDLLNSDAHNNIFDSYNRMFVSNESINDSNAEDESKISYDAFLTQLPANTETFILDMINFILFLLENTFGSSVDSSVDGILPFLNVPNMDIKIGCVKVSSILSLKSYKIYSFSKLLQKDVIKKSCIIASSLLCSTPSNTEKTTSFKLFEFLTKLTSKPLDLPEYNELIIPENSFLPFSFEYNSEENDCSEIFKLDKETIMNSSYNDLLSLVKEQKLIPEHYWFKLSIELYLAKTFATTKNKLNLKDDAVEIKTLFDLLNPFVQLKFYCTCLIYFSIYHDDPDSLVFVFDENLFYCLGKLTLSGYSSEQEREVLSLKKITYSALFALECLSETDILRDKINELIFGEGSYFHFVKLLERIKIALTTNKNIDTKYNVQFFALLKNLSSTFDDMSVNKYIVYELTKILIIPYCKDYTTLWSVSELLDACINKTDSMAVFENAGAYTFLLDKLNKEIVFSIENSNMNEVAEYCIKVYHTIPFKQLSFLRFILKQVLNIINLDSGDISKMLLNTPILKTLNKILLNKNIFGFTLISQVLNIVSVLLNKGSTFFQILHKAGTISIVLNNFQHFVNVFPDLFLLSVGVLSSLCVNKEILQEVISKNILQYLFEPLKNAELSRDLVGGMDTEYSNLLDETYNDHPDLQESLEDEFLNVVNKFDKGEYEKNIFMEDKNGNYFDSESENWYNKEIPDSLASDYDYTDVGILNKMSMMILSTCKWNRVFQNLNIEFVLKSIFKEGIPFSFGSSETHNALVDVINDKYDTISENDLEDEYLWVREKTLKVFMETINNCLQNMTEFINYDDQNSFFLNASKEKILKV
;
A
#
# COMPACT_ATOMS: atom_id res chain seq x y z
N MET A 1 22.92 -21.42 -7.50
CA MET A 1 22.62 -20.39 -6.48
C MET A 1 22.43 -19.05 -7.17
N SER A 2 21.54 -19.00 -8.15
CA SER A 2 21.28 -17.85 -9.01
C SER A 2 19.92 -18.15 -9.63
N ASP A 3 18.85 -17.60 -9.05
CA ASP A 3 17.52 -17.40 -9.64
C ASP A 3 16.55 -16.91 -8.54
N LEU A 4 16.91 -15.78 -7.95
CA LEU A 4 16.06 -14.94 -7.10
C LEU A 4 16.07 -13.52 -7.70
N ARG A 5 15.51 -13.37 -8.90
CA ARG A 5 15.21 -12.06 -9.51
C ARG A 5 13.88 -12.16 -10.25
N ALA A 6 12.78 -12.22 -9.49
CA ALA A 6 11.45 -11.98 -10.01
C ALA A 6 10.57 -11.34 -8.92
N SER A 7 9.96 -10.19 -9.25
CA SER A 7 8.91 -9.47 -8.51
C SER A 7 9.29 -8.57 -7.32
N LEU A 8 10.12 -7.54 -7.57
CA LEU A 8 10.27 -6.37 -6.69
C LEU A 8 9.62 -5.07 -7.24
N TYR A 9 8.80 -5.18 -8.30
CA TYR A 9 8.45 -4.01 -9.13
C TYR A 9 7.07 -3.36 -8.93
N ASP A 10 6.27 -3.74 -7.93
CA ASP A 10 4.93 -3.13 -7.73
C ASP A 10 4.83 -2.18 -6.52
N THR A 11 5.93 -1.86 -5.82
CA THR A 11 5.89 -1.01 -4.60
C THR A 11 6.95 0.09 -4.50
N LYS A 12 7.64 0.48 -5.58
CA LYS A 12 8.55 1.63 -5.49
C LYS A 12 7.82 2.94 -5.79
N GLU A 13 7.88 3.80 -4.77
CA GLU A 13 7.40 5.18 -4.70
C GLU A 13 7.79 5.96 -5.95
N ILE A 14 6.78 6.53 -6.62
CA ILE A 14 6.95 7.51 -7.68
C ILE A 14 6.84 8.87 -6.99
N LEU A 15 7.96 9.52 -6.71
CA LEU A 15 7.99 10.94 -6.35
C LEU A 15 7.50 11.73 -7.56
N PHE A 16 6.44 12.53 -7.41
CA PHE A 16 5.81 13.25 -8.51
C PHE A 16 6.39 14.66 -8.68
N THR A 17 6.56 15.07 -9.94
CA THR A 17 6.91 16.43 -10.42
C THR A 17 6.21 17.58 -9.66
N GLU A 18 7.00 18.53 -9.13
CA GLU A 18 6.53 19.59 -8.23
C GLU A 18 5.92 20.84 -8.91
N ASP A 19 6.13 21.14 -10.20
CA ASP A 19 5.78 22.52 -10.66
C ASP A 19 4.34 22.74 -11.15
N GLU A 20 3.77 21.90 -12.02
CA GLU A 20 2.36 22.08 -12.50
C GLU A 20 1.36 21.22 -11.71
N ASN A 21 1.82 20.09 -11.17
CA ASN A 21 0.98 19.14 -10.44
C ASN A 21 0.79 19.57 -9.00
N ALA A 22 1.85 20.06 -8.33
CA ALA A 22 1.67 20.68 -7.03
C ALA A 22 0.73 21.87 -7.14
N ASP A 23 0.76 22.66 -8.22
CA ASP A 23 -0.16 23.80 -8.39
C ASP A 23 -1.64 23.37 -8.41
N ASN A 24 -1.97 22.25 -9.05
CA ASN A 24 -3.33 21.68 -9.05
C ASN A 24 -3.70 21.05 -7.70
N TYR A 25 -2.76 20.34 -7.05
CA TYR A 25 -2.96 19.81 -5.71
C TYR A 25 -3.11 20.91 -4.67
N VAL A 26 -2.25 21.92 -4.70
CA VAL A 26 -2.29 23.12 -3.88
C VAL A 26 -3.64 23.82 -4.07
N ARG A 27 -4.15 23.96 -5.29
CA ARG A 27 -5.53 24.49 -5.50
C ARG A 27 -6.60 23.61 -4.89
N LEU A 28 -6.52 22.29 -5.06
CA LEU A 28 -7.47 21.34 -4.48
C LEU A 28 -7.45 21.40 -2.93
N MET A 29 -6.25 21.29 -2.34
CA MET A 29 -6.01 21.35 -0.91
C MET A 29 -6.42 22.70 -0.35
N ASN A 30 -6.03 23.81 -0.96
CA ASN A 30 -6.49 25.16 -0.57
C ASN A 30 -8.01 25.28 -0.63
N SER A 31 -8.66 24.63 -1.60
CA SER A 31 -10.12 24.63 -1.66
C SER A 31 -10.75 24.01 -0.41
N PHE A 32 -10.10 23.04 0.24
CA PHE A 32 -10.57 22.44 1.49
C PHE A 32 -10.08 23.21 2.72
N LEU A 33 -8.80 23.59 2.73
CA LEU A 33 -8.15 24.20 3.89
C LEU A 33 -8.56 25.66 4.12
N ALA A 34 -8.94 26.40 3.08
CA ALA A 34 -9.42 27.78 3.20
C ALA A 34 -10.79 27.92 3.89
N ILE A 35 -11.52 26.81 4.09
CA ILE A 35 -12.81 26.84 4.77
C ILE A 35 -12.58 26.93 6.27
N GLU A 36 -12.93 28.05 6.91
CA GLU A 36 -12.74 28.21 8.36
C GLU A 36 -13.73 27.38 9.18
N ASP A 37 -14.98 27.28 8.74
CA ASP A 37 -16.02 26.55 9.46
C ASP A 37 -15.87 25.03 9.32
N ASN A 38 -15.83 24.33 10.45
CA ASN A 38 -15.62 22.88 10.46
C ASN A 38 -16.81 22.10 9.89
N HIS A 39 -18.05 22.59 10.02
CA HIS A 39 -19.21 21.92 9.44
C HIS A 39 -19.24 22.08 7.92
N GLU A 40 -18.92 23.26 7.41
CA GLU A 40 -18.77 23.52 5.97
C GLU A 40 -17.64 22.69 5.38
N PHE A 41 -16.50 22.59 6.08
CA PHE A 41 -15.38 21.74 5.68
C PHE A 41 -15.79 20.27 5.53
N ILE A 42 -16.40 19.67 6.56
CA ILE A 42 -16.86 18.26 6.50
C ILE A 42 -17.96 18.07 5.45
N SER A 43 -18.89 19.02 5.32
CA SER A 43 -19.92 18.98 4.27
C SER A 43 -19.30 18.96 2.88
N LYS A 44 -18.22 19.72 2.66
CA LYS A 44 -17.50 19.71 1.38
C LYS A 44 -16.80 18.37 1.14
N LEU A 45 -16.14 17.79 2.15
CA LEU A 45 -15.54 16.44 2.05
C LEU A 45 -16.58 15.38 1.67
N LYS A 46 -17.74 15.42 2.31
CA LYS A 46 -18.87 14.52 2.02
C LYS A 46 -19.39 14.69 0.59
N SER A 47 -19.46 15.93 0.10
CA SER A 47 -19.85 16.19 -1.30
C SER A 47 -18.79 15.68 -2.29
N TYR A 48 -17.51 15.72 -1.92
CA TYR A 48 -16.42 15.23 -2.74
C TYR A 48 -16.44 13.70 -2.84
N GLN A 49 -16.71 13.00 -1.73
CA GLN A 49 -16.86 11.53 -1.68
C GLN A 49 -17.95 11.00 -2.63
N GLN A 50 -18.97 11.80 -2.95
CA GLN A 50 -20.05 11.39 -3.85
C GLN A 50 -19.68 11.44 -5.34
N LYS A 51 -18.54 12.06 -5.69
CA LYS A 51 -18.05 12.12 -7.06
C LYS A 51 -17.34 10.82 -7.43
N GLU A 52 -17.48 10.37 -8.67
CA GLU A 52 -16.73 9.22 -9.16
C GLU A 52 -15.23 9.53 -9.21
N TRP A 53 -14.39 8.60 -8.72
CA TRP A 53 -12.95 8.69 -8.88
C TRP A 53 -12.55 8.31 -10.31
N LEU A 54 -12.35 9.32 -11.15
CA LEU A 54 -12.09 9.15 -12.58
C LEU A 54 -10.60 9.10 -12.95
N ARG A 55 -9.71 9.35 -11.98
CA ARG A 55 -8.25 9.40 -12.18
C ARG A 55 -7.53 8.18 -11.59
N GLY A 56 -6.22 8.09 -11.80
CA GLY A 56 -5.37 7.10 -11.12
C GLY A 56 -5.38 7.32 -9.60
N PRO A 57 -4.90 6.35 -8.81
CA PRO A 57 -4.77 6.57 -7.38
C PRO A 57 -3.70 7.64 -7.11
N ASP A 58 -4.01 8.60 -6.24
CA ASP A 58 -3.03 9.59 -5.77
C ASP A 58 -2.10 8.93 -4.72
N ASP A 59 -0.92 9.49 -4.48
CA ASP A 59 -0.22 9.20 -3.23
C ASP A 59 -1.03 9.82 -2.09
N ILE A 60 -1.23 9.05 -1.01
CA ILE A 60 -1.91 9.54 0.19
C ILE A 60 -1.14 10.67 0.89
N SER A 61 0.17 10.80 0.66
CA SER A 61 1.01 11.88 1.18
C SER A 61 0.49 13.27 0.78
N GLU A 62 -0.05 13.40 -0.43
CA GLU A 62 -0.66 14.64 -0.95
C GLU A 62 -1.86 15.12 -0.11
N TRP A 63 -2.51 14.19 0.59
CA TRP A 63 -3.69 14.45 1.42
C TRP A 63 -3.34 14.72 2.89
N ILE A 64 -2.07 14.64 3.29
CA ILE A 64 -1.59 14.87 4.67
C ILE A 64 -2.14 16.18 5.26
N PRO A 65 -2.17 17.33 4.56
CA PRO A 65 -2.71 18.56 5.15
C PRO A 65 -4.18 18.46 5.57
N VAL A 66 -5.01 17.79 4.76
CA VAL A 66 -6.43 17.55 5.05
C VAL A 66 -6.57 16.54 6.19
N LEU A 67 -5.77 15.48 6.17
CA LEU A 67 -5.74 14.45 7.21
C LEU A 67 -5.31 15.03 8.57
N ASN A 68 -4.30 15.89 8.61
CA ASN A 68 -3.86 16.59 9.82
C ASN A 68 -4.97 17.47 10.41
N ARG A 69 -5.74 18.15 9.56
CA ARG A 69 -6.91 18.92 10.03
C ARG A 69 -7.98 17.99 10.62
N LEU A 70 -8.28 16.88 9.97
CA LEU A 70 -9.21 15.87 10.50
C LEU A 70 -8.71 15.31 11.84
N ASN A 71 -7.42 15.02 11.96
CA ASN A 71 -6.78 14.57 13.20
C ASN A 71 -6.97 15.57 14.34
N GLY A 72 -6.77 16.86 14.06
CA GLY A 72 -7.04 17.94 15.01
C GLY A 72 -8.51 17.98 15.48
N LEU A 73 -9.45 17.77 14.55
CA LEU A 73 -10.89 17.69 14.90
C LEU A 73 -11.20 16.46 15.76
N PHE A 74 -10.66 15.29 15.41
CA PHE A 74 -10.78 14.08 16.19
C PHE A 74 -10.22 14.26 17.61
N LYS A 75 -9.01 14.80 17.74
CA LYS A 75 -8.37 15.08 19.02
C LYS A 75 -9.21 16.02 19.89
N ASN A 76 -9.70 17.13 19.32
CA ASN A 76 -10.57 18.08 20.04
C ASN A 76 -11.86 17.42 20.56
N ILE A 77 -12.48 16.54 19.76
CA ILE A 77 -13.69 15.82 20.17
C ILE A 77 -13.35 14.78 21.26
N ALA A 78 -12.26 14.04 21.09
CA ALA A 78 -11.80 13.05 22.06
C ALA A 78 -11.48 13.69 23.41
N GLU A 79 -10.78 14.82 23.43
CA GLU A 79 -10.49 15.58 24.66
C GLU A 79 -11.77 16.12 25.31
N LYS A 80 -12.67 16.73 24.52
CA LYS A 80 -13.95 17.28 25.01
C LYS A 80 -14.83 16.21 25.68
N HIS A 81 -14.76 14.98 25.20
CA HIS A 81 -15.57 13.86 25.70
C HIS A 81 -14.77 12.87 26.55
N HIS A 82 -13.54 13.22 26.96
CA HIS A 82 -12.65 12.40 27.78
C HIS A 82 -12.46 10.97 27.24
N LEU A 83 -12.29 10.82 25.92
CA LEU A 83 -12.17 9.51 25.27
C LEU A 83 -10.76 8.91 25.34
N ASN A 84 -9.73 9.68 25.73
CA ASN A 84 -8.34 9.22 25.82
C ASN A 84 -8.11 8.36 27.06
N ILE A 85 -8.67 7.15 27.08
CA ILE A 85 -8.65 6.23 28.23
C ILE A 85 -8.18 4.84 27.78
N ASN A 86 -7.28 4.26 28.59
CA ASN A 86 -6.70 2.92 28.37
C ASN A 86 -7.20 1.94 29.43
N ILE A 87 -7.40 0.68 29.07
CA ILE A 87 -7.71 -0.39 30.02
C ILE A 87 -6.44 -0.72 30.81
N PRO A 88 -6.39 -0.52 32.14
CA PRO A 88 -5.18 -0.70 32.93
C PRO A 88 -4.66 -2.13 32.86
N ASP A 89 -3.33 -2.28 32.97
CA ASP A 89 -2.69 -3.58 33.12
C ASP A 89 -2.86 -4.07 34.55
N LEU A 90 -3.60 -5.16 34.70
CA LEU A 90 -3.80 -5.79 36.01
C LEU A 90 -2.45 -6.39 36.43
N LYS A 91 -1.88 -5.90 37.53
CA LYS A 91 -0.68 -6.52 38.12
C LYS A 91 -1.02 -7.96 38.49
N GLY A 92 -0.44 -8.93 37.78
CA GLY A 92 -0.55 -10.34 38.15
C GLY A 92 -0.07 -10.55 39.58
N ASN A 93 -0.87 -11.21 40.40
CA ASN A 93 -0.43 -11.65 41.72
C ASN A 93 0.80 -12.57 41.55
N ASN A 94 1.91 -12.18 42.18
CA ASN A 94 3.17 -12.93 42.25
C ASN A 94 3.07 -14.17 43.16
N ASP A 95 2.02 -14.98 43.02
CA ASP A 95 1.96 -16.29 43.66
C ASP A 95 2.27 -17.34 42.62
N GLN A 96 3.56 -17.67 42.49
CA GLN A 96 4.01 -18.87 41.78
C GLN A 96 3.33 -20.11 42.41
N PRO A 97 2.49 -20.86 41.68
CA PRO A 97 2.20 -22.23 42.07
C PRO A 97 3.43 -23.05 41.67
N SER A 98 4.14 -23.59 42.67
CA SER A 98 5.27 -24.49 42.47
C SER A 98 4.85 -25.70 41.62
N MET A 99 5.23 -25.71 40.34
CA MET A 99 5.15 -26.93 39.52
C MET A 99 6.26 -27.89 39.93
N ASN A 100 5.91 -28.91 40.70
CA ASN A 100 6.66 -30.16 40.69
C ASN A 100 6.39 -30.86 39.35
N THR A 101 7.42 -30.92 38.52
CA THR A 101 7.48 -31.71 37.30
C THR A 101 7.36 -33.21 37.61
N THR A 102 6.23 -33.83 37.27
CA THR A 102 6.19 -35.24 36.91
C THR A 102 4.96 -35.60 36.08
N ASN A 103 5.24 -36.22 34.93
CA ASN A 103 4.38 -37.05 34.07
C ASN A 103 3.40 -36.34 33.12
N LEU A 104 3.95 -35.95 31.96
CA LEU A 104 3.27 -35.99 30.66
C LEU A 104 2.83 -37.44 30.36
N ASN A 105 1.51 -37.69 30.36
CA ASN A 105 0.81 -38.66 29.50
C ASN A 105 -0.61 -38.88 30.05
N GLU A 106 -1.55 -38.01 29.71
CA GLU A 106 -2.99 -38.30 29.63
C GLU A 106 -3.70 -37.18 28.85
N PRO A 107 -4.76 -37.47 28.06
CA PRO A 107 -5.42 -36.49 27.22
C PRO A 107 -6.22 -35.52 28.10
N ILE A 108 -5.92 -34.23 27.99
CA ILE A 108 -6.62 -33.19 28.74
C ILE A 108 -8.00 -32.96 28.08
N ASP A 109 -9.04 -33.48 28.71
CA ASP A 109 -10.43 -33.05 28.54
C ASP A 109 -10.58 -31.59 28.99
N LEU A 110 -10.43 -30.64 28.05
CA LEU A 110 -10.70 -29.22 28.25
C LEU A 110 -12.18 -28.92 27.95
N LEU A 111 -13.05 -29.34 28.86
CA LEU A 111 -14.45 -28.91 28.92
C LEU A 111 -14.74 -28.41 30.33
N ASN A 112 -14.45 -27.13 30.59
CA ASN A 112 -15.04 -26.37 31.69
C ASN A 112 -14.96 -24.86 31.41
N SER A 113 -15.88 -24.11 32.00
CA SER A 113 -16.20 -22.69 31.83
C SER A 113 -15.09 -21.67 32.15
N ASP A 114 -13.84 -22.12 32.34
CA ASP A 114 -12.71 -21.29 32.77
C ASP A 114 -11.83 -20.78 31.61
N ALA A 115 -12.27 -20.99 30.36
CA ALA A 115 -11.52 -20.59 29.17
C ALA A 115 -11.32 -19.06 29.06
N HIS A 116 -12.28 -18.25 29.54
CA HIS A 116 -12.20 -16.79 29.38
C HIS A 116 -11.16 -16.10 30.28
N ASN A 117 -10.89 -16.63 31.48
CA ASN A 117 -9.85 -16.08 32.36
C ASN A 117 -8.44 -16.53 31.94
N ASN A 118 -8.31 -17.76 31.41
CA ASN A 118 -7.04 -18.29 30.93
C ASN A 118 -6.50 -17.59 29.67
N ILE A 119 -7.37 -17.06 28.81
CA ILE A 119 -6.97 -16.31 27.60
C ILE A 119 -6.29 -14.98 27.98
N PHE A 120 -6.84 -14.27 28.98
CA PHE A 120 -6.29 -13.00 29.47
C PHE A 120 -4.93 -13.18 30.16
N ASP A 121 -4.77 -14.24 30.95
CA ASP A 121 -3.50 -14.59 31.60
C ASP A 121 -2.43 -15.12 30.64
N SER A 122 -2.83 -15.72 29.51
CA SER A 122 -1.92 -16.14 28.44
C SER A 122 -1.39 -14.92 27.67
N TYR A 123 -2.26 -13.96 27.37
CA TYR A 123 -1.91 -12.71 26.70
C TYR A 123 -0.97 -11.83 27.54
N ASN A 124 -1.26 -11.65 28.84
CA ASN A 124 -0.38 -10.93 29.75
C ASN A 124 0.99 -11.63 29.89
N ARG A 125 1.05 -12.96 29.82
CA ARG A 125 2.32 -13.71 29.89
C ARG A 125 3.20 -13.54 28.65
N MET A 126 2.63 -13.29 27.48
CA MET A 126 3.39 -13.14 26.22
C MET A 126 4.08 -11.78 26.06
N PHE A 127 3.52 -10.69 26.62
CA PHE A 127 4.07 -9.34 26.45
C PHE A 127 4.96 -8.85 27.62
N VAL A 128 5.07 -9.62 28.70
CA VAL A 128 5.88 -9.28 29.88
C VAL A 128 7.37 -9.59 29.69
N SER A 129 7.77 -10.27 28.61
CA SER A 129 9.16 -10.73 28.46
C SER A 129 10.14 -9.74 27.83
N ASN A 130 9.74 -8.55 27.34
CA ASN A 130 10.67 -7.73 26.52
C ASN A 130 10.64 -6.19 26.66
N GLU A 131 10.12 -5.60 27.73
CA GLU A 131 10.30 -4.15 27.96
C GLU A 131 10.63 -3.82 29.42
N SER A 132 11.93 -3.66 29.71
CA SER A 132 12.39 -2.85 30.83
C SER A 132 12.45 -1.39 30.39
N ILE A 133 11.31 -0.69 30.47
CA ILE A 133 11.28 0.78 30.32
C ILE A 133 11.08 1.38 31.71
N ASN A 134 12.04 2.22 32.11
CA ASN A 134 12.00 2.99 33.34
C ASN A 134 10.90 4.06 33.24
N ASP A 135 9.70 3.76 33.71
CA ASP A 135 8.72 4.79 34.03
C ASP A 135 9.05 5.38 35.40
N SER A 136 9.92 6.39 35.39
CA SER A 136 10.05 7.35 36.49
C SER A 136 9.60 8.72 36.01
N ASN A 137 8.28 8.95 35.96
CA ASN A 137 7.69 10.28 36.04
C ASN A 137 6.37 10.15 36.81
N ALA A 138 6.43 10.46 38.10
CA ALA A 138 5.27 10.69 38.93
C ALA A 138 4.69 12.06 38.54
N GLU A 139 3.64 12.07 37.72
CA GLU A 139 2.78 13.23 37.52
C GLU A 139 1.40 12.96 38.16
N ASP A 140 0.84 14.00 38.76
CA ASP A 140 -0.32 14.04 39.66
C ASP A 140 -1.48 13.09 39.26
N GLU A 141 -1.91 12.25 40.20
CA GLU A 141 -3.09 11.39 40.11
C GLU A 141 -4.39 12.23 40.06
N SER A 142 -4.67 12.86 38.92
CA SER A 142 -6.05 13.16 38.56
C SER A 142 -6.76 11.82 38.35
N LYS A 143 -7.79 11.54 39.15
CA LYS A 143 -8.56 10.29 39.08
C LYS A 143 -9.10 10.10 37.66
N ILE A 144 -8.46 9.23 36.86
CA ILE A 144 -8.86 8.94 35.48
C ILE A 144 -10.29 8.37 35.54
N SER A 145 -11.24 9.06 34.91
CA SER A 145 -12.62 8.61 34.81
C SER A 145 -12.77 7.73 33.57
N TYR A 146 -13.33 6.53 33.72
CA TYR A 146 -13.57 5.62 32.60
C TYR A 146 -14.98 5.77 32.00
N ASP A 147 -15.68 6.85 32.35
CA ASP A 147 -17.07 7.15 31.97
C ASP A 147 -17.33 7.05 30.46
N ALA A 148 -16.32 7.28 29.63
CA ALA A 148 -16.42 7.18 28.18
C ALA A 148 -16.92 5.82 27.69
N PHE A 149 -16.55 4.72 28.37
CA PHE A 149 -16.95 3.37 27.97
C PHE A 149 -18.46 3.12 28.07
N LEU A 150 -19.17 3.91 28.85
CA LEU A 150 -20.61 3.78 29.10
C LEU A 150 -21.43 4.98 28.63
N THR A 151 -20.78 6.05 28.14
CA THR A 151 -21.46 7.31 27.81
C THR A 151 -21.55 7.49 26.29
N GLN A 152 -22.77 7.52 25.75
CA GLN A 152 -22.97 7.83 24.33
C GLN A 152 -22.71 9.30 24.01
N LEU A 153 -22.21 9.53 22.80
CA LEU A 153 -22.00 10.87 22.29
C LEU A 153 -23.33 11.45 21.75
N PRO A 154 -23.48 12.78 21.69
CA PRO A 154 -24.64 13.38 21.03
C PRO A 154 -24.72 12.95 19.56
N ALA A 155 -25.93 12.64 19.06
CA ALA A 155 -26.13 12.12 17.70
C ALA A 155 -25.51 13.00 16.59
N ASN A 156 -25.52 14.33 16.77
CA ASN A 156 -24.88 15.26 15.84
C ASN A 156 -23.35 15.09 15.81
N THR A 157 -22.74 14.84 16.97
CA THR A 157 -21.30 14.55 17.10
C THR A 157 -20.97 13.19 16.47
N GLU A 158 -21.79 12.17 16.70
CA GLU A 158 -21.60 10.85 16.09
C GLU A 158 -21.66 10.90 14.55
N THR A 159 -22.65 11.61 14.01
CA THR A 159 -22.78 11.83 12.56
C THR A 159 -21.56 12.55 12.00
N PHE A 160 -21.07 13.57 12.72
CA PHE A 160 -19.88 14.32 12.33
C PHE A 160 -18.62 13.46 12.33
N ILE A 161 -18.42 12.60 13.34
CA ILE A 161 -17.33 11.63 13.40
C ILE A 161 -17.39 10.64 12.24
N LEU A 162 -18.58 10.08 11.97
CA LEU A 162 -18.78 9.12 10.88
C LEU A 162 -18.52 9.75 9.51
N ASP A 163 -18.93 11.00 9.28
CA ASP A 163 -18.63 11.71 8.03
C ASP A 163 -17.11 11.89 7.82
N MET A 164 -16.35 12.18 8.89
CA MET A 164 -14.88 12.24 8.83
C MET A 164 -14.25 10.87 8.54
N ILE A 165 -14.67 9.82 9.26
CA ILE A 165 -14.15 8.46 9.07
C ILE A 165 -14.46 7.96 7.65
N ASN A 166 -15.66 8.21 7.14
CA ASN A 166 -16.07 7.81 5.79
C ASN A 166 -15.22 8.47 4.71
N PHE A 167 -14.80 9.72 4.91
CA PHE A 167 -13.88 10.39 4.01
C PHE A 167 -12.48 9.75 4.03
N ILE A 168 -11.96 9.39 5.21
CA ILE A 168 -10.67 8.70 5.33
C ILE A 168 -10.73 7.32 4.66
N LEU A 169 -11.81 6.56 4.87
CA LEU A 169 -12.04 5.29 4.16
C LEU A 169 -12.12 5.49 2.64
N PHE A 170 -12.78 6.55 2.19
CA PHE A 170 -12.82 6.90 0.77
C PHE A 170 -11.43 7.20 0.21
N LEU A 171 -10.59 7.95 0.93
CA LEU A 171 -9.20 8.18 0.51
C LEU A 171 -8.42 6.87 0.46
N LEU A 172 -8.47 6.06 1.53
CA LEU A 172 -7.75 4.78 1.59
C LEU A 172 -8.16 3.81 0.48
N GLU A 173 -9.39 3.88 -0.01
CA GLU A 173 -9.87 3.07 -1.15
C GLU A 173 -9.39 3.58 -2.52
N ASN A 174 -8.95 4.85 -2.62
CA ASN A 174 -8.61 5.50 -3.88
C ASN A 174 -7.17 6.03 -3.96
N THR A 175 -6.35 5.88 -2.91
CA THR A 175 -4.93 6.28 -2.89
C THR A 175 -3.99 5.10 -2.70
N PHE A 176 -2.73 5.25 -3.08
CA PHE A 176 -1.64 4.33 -2.75
C PHE A 176 -0.74 4.93 -1.65
N GLY A 177 0.21 4.13 -1.16
CA GLY A 177 1.12 4.54 -0.08
C GLY A 177 0.58 4.28 1.33
N SER A 178 1.50 4.32 2.29
CA SER A 178 1.28 4.02 3.72
C SER A 178 1.75 5.15 4.65
N SER A 179 2.21 6.28 4.12
CA SER A 179 2.80 7.42 4.86
C SER A 179 1.81 8.20 5.74
N VAL A 180 0.62 7.65 5.99
CA VAL A 180 -0.50 8.28 6.70
C VAL A 180 -0.38 8.18 8.22
N ASP A 181 0.56 7.35 8.71
CA ASP A 181 0.49 6.71 10.02
C ASP A 181 0.26 7.68 11.20
N SER A 182 0.91 8.85 11.25
CA SER A 182 0.74 9.82 12.34
C SER A 182 -0.51 10.72 12.22
N SER A 183 -1.04 10.87 11.00
CA SER A 183 -2.14 11.80 10.71
C SER A 183 -3.52 11.22 11.03
N VAL A 184 -3.60 9.98 11.51
CA VAL A 184 -4.86 9.25 11.76
C VAL A 184 -4.98 8.71 13.20
N ASP A 185 -3.94 8.92 14.03
CA ASP A 185 -3.91 8.46 15.44
C ASP A 185 -5.09 8.98 16.29
N GLY A 186 -5.61 10.16 15.98
CA GLY A 186 -6.74 10.76 16.68
C GLY A 186 -8.03 9.95 16.58
N ILE A 187 -8.11 8.94 15.70
CA ILE A 187 -9.27 8.05 15.59
C ILE A 187 -9.31 6.99 16.70
N LEU A 188 -8.16 6.56 17.22
CA LEU A 188 -8.08 5.44 18.18
C LEU A 188 -8.93 5.62 19.46
N PRO A 189 -9.00 6.82 20.08
CA PRO A 189 -9.84 7.06 21.26
C PRO A 189 -11.32 6.76 21.02
N PHE A 190 -11.81 6.85 19.79
CA PHE A 190 -13.21 6.60 19.46
C PHE A 190 -13.60 5.12 19.54
N LEU A 191 -12.63 4.20 19.63
CA LEU A 191 -12.89 2.81 20.00
C LEU A 191 -13.58 2.70 21.37
N ASN A 192 -13.45 3.71 22.23
CA ASN A 192 -14.04 3.74 23.57
C ASN A 192 -15.54 4.08 23.56
N VAL A 193 -16.04 4.68 22.47
CA VAL A 193 -17.45 5.07 22.36
C VAL A 193 -18.34 3.82 22.26
N PRO A 194 -19.49 3.75 22.96
CA PRO A 194 -20.39 2.59 22.88
C PRO A 194 -21.01 2.33 21.50
N ASN A 195 -21.06 3.34 20.63
CA ASN A 195 -21.64 3.26 19.30
C ASN A 195 -20.83 2.30 18.39
N MET A 196 -21.48 1.23 17.92
CA MET A 196 -20.82 0.19 17.11
C MET A 196 -20.38 0.67 15.73
N ASP A 197 -21.12 1.58 15.07
CA ASP A 197 -20.74 2.09 13.75
C ASP A 197 -19.45 2.92 13.82
N ILE A 198 -19.29 3.70 14.90
CA ILE A 198 -18.04 4.44 15.17
C ILE A 198 -16.90 3.45 15.40
N LYS A 199 -17.08 2.44 16.28
CA LYS A 199 -16.06 1.41 16.53
C LYS A 199 -15.64 0.70 15.22
N ILE A 200 -16.60 0.33 14.36
CA ILE A 200 -16.33 -0.30 13.06
C ILE A 200 -15.51 0.62 12.20
N GLY A 201 -15.90 1.89 12.09
CA GLY A 201 -15.17 2.90 11.35
C GLY A 201 -13.70 3.00 11.77
N CYS A 202 -13.46 3.07 13.08
CA CYS A 202 -12.12 3.15 13.66
C CYS A 202 -11.28 1.92 13.32
N VAL A 203 -11.77 0.73 13.68
CA VAL A 203 -11.05 -0.54 13.49
C VAL A 203 -10.83 -0.81 12.00
N LYS A 204 -11.78 -0.47 11.14
CA LYS A 204 -11.67 -0.63 9.70
C LYS A 204 -10.58 0.27 9.09
N VAL A 205 -10.54 1.55 9.48
CA VAL A 205 -9.46 2.46 9.05
C VAL A 205 -8.11 1.90 9.48
N SER A 206 -7.97 1.54 10.77
CA SER A 206 -6.73 0.97 11.30
C SER A 206 -6.33 -0.32 10.57
N SER A 207 -7.29 -1.20 10.24
CA SER A 207 -6.99 -2.47 9.57
C SER A 207 -6.53 -2.28 8.13
N ILE A 208 -7.12 -1.33 7.40
CA ILE A 208 -6.71 -1.00 6.03
C ILE A 208 -5.30 -0.40 6.04
N LEU A 209 -5.02 0.51 6.99
CA LEU A 209 -3.67 1.04 7.18
C LEU A 209 -2.68 -0.08 7.51
N SER A 210 -3.00 -0.97 8.45
CA SER A 210 -2.16 -2.13 8.78
C SER A 210 -1.86 -3.01 7.56
N LEU A 211 -2.86 -3.30 6.73
CA LEU A 211 -2.68 -4.08 5.51
C LEU A 211 -1.73 -3.39 4.52
N LYS A 212 -1.90 -2.07 4.30
CA LYS A 212 -1.04 -1.30 3.40
C LYS A 212 0.39 -1.17 3.93
N SER A 213 0.55 -1.02 5.25
CA SER A 213 1.85 -0.85 5.91
C SER A 213 2.52 -2.17 6.27
N TYR A 214 1.89 -3.34 6.08
CA TYR A 214 2.39 -4.64 6.55
C TYR A 214 3.82 -4.97 6.07
N LYS A 215 4.21 -4.50 4.88
CA LYS A 215 5.56 -4.70 4.32
C LYS A 215 6.61 -3.70 4.85
N ILE A 216 6.17 -2.64 5.52
CA ILE A 216 7.00 -1.58 6.06
C ILE A 216 7.07 -1.78 7.57
N TYR A 217 8.28 -2.06 8.05
CA TYR A 217 8.63 -2.53 9.41
C TYR A 217 8.11 -1.67 10.59
N SER A 218 7.44 -0.53 10.36
CA SER A 218 7.05 0.46 11.37
C SER A 218 5.72 0.21 12.09
N PHE A 219 4.76 -0.53 11.50
CA PHE A 219 3.37 -0.49 12.02
C PHE A 219 3.14 -1.26 13.32
N SER A 220 3.93 -2.32 13.59
CA SER A 220 3.82 -3.09 14.85
C SER A 220 4.18 -2.27 16.10
N LYS A 221 4.92 -1.16 15.95
CA LYS A 221 5.22 -0.21 17.05
C LYS A 221 4.10 0.81 17.30
N LEU A 222 3.15 0.97 16.37
CA LEU A 222 2.11 1.99 16.43
C LEU A 222 0.82 1.52 17.10
N LEU A 223 0.47 0.23 16.98
CA LEU A 223 -0.71 -0.31 17.66
C LEU A 223 -0.47 -0.40 19.17
N GLN A 224 -1.05 0.56 19.90
CA GLN A 224 -1.02 0.58 21.36
C GLN A 224 -1.56 -0.75 21.93
N LYS A 225 -0.88 -1.33 22.94
CA LYS A 225 -1.29 -2.58 23.63
C LYS A 225 -2.78 -2.59 23.99
N ASP A 226 -3.31 -1.42 24.34
CA ASP A 226 -4.71 -1.20 24.66
C ASP A 226 -5.69 -1.44 23.48
N VAL A 227 -5.35 -1.01 22.25
CA VAL A 227 -6.17 -1.24 21.05
C VAL A 227 -6.27 -2.73 20.75
N ILE A 228 -5.17 -3.47 20.92
CA ILE A 228 -5.14 -4.92 20.71
C ILE A 228 -6.01 -5.61 21.78
N LYS A 229 -5.86 -5.23 23.05
CA LYS A 229 -6.66 -5.74 24.17
C LYS A 229 -8.16 -5.54 23.94
N LYS A 230 -8.56 -4.34 23.51
CA LYS A 230 -9.95 -4.01 23.14
C LYS A 230 -10.43 -4.86 21.95
N SER A 231 -9.59 -5.03 20.93
CA SER A 231 -9.88 -5.86 19.77
C SER A 231 -10.07 -7.34 20.14
N CYS A 232 -9.24 -7.88 21.04
CA CYS A 232 -9.37 -9.25 21.56
C CYS A 232 -10.69 -9.45 22.31
N ILE A 233 -11.08 -8.50 23.16
CA ILE A 233 -12.37 -8.52 23.85
C ILE A 233 -13.52 -8.61 22.84
N ILE A 234 -13.51 -7.74 21.82
CA ILE A 234 -14.57 -7.74 20.81
C ILE A 234 -14.58 -9.05 20.00
N ALA A 235 -13.42 -9.50 19.54
CA ALA A 235 -13.30 -10.68 18.69
C ALA A 235 -13.76 -11.97 19.40
N SER A 236 -13.54 -12.07 20.71
CA SER A 236 -13.90 -13.24 21.53
C SER A 236 -15.33 -13.21 22.09
N SER A 237 -16.01 -12.05 22.07
CA SER A 237 -17.35 -11.89 22.69
C SER A 237 -18.47 -12.64 21.95
N LEU A 238 -18.32 -12.91 20.65
CA LEU A 238 -19.26 -13.72 19.85
C LEU A 238 -18.50 -14.79 19.07
N LEU A 239 -18.48 -16.02 19.55
CA LEU A 239 -17.84 -17.14 18.87
C LEU A 239 -18.59 -17.54 17.59
N CYS A 240 -17.86 -17.95 16.55
CA CYS A 240 -18.46 -18.44 15.29
C CYS A 240 -19.19 -19.77 15.48
N SER A 241 -18.85 -20.51 16.54
CA SER A 241 -19.55 -21.72 16.96
C SER A 241 -19.51 -21.89 18.47
N THR A 242 -20.56 -22.46 19.06
CA THR A 242 -20.52 -22.94 20.45
C THR A 242 -20.83 -24.45 20.50
N PRO A 243 -19.99 -25.27 21.18
CA PRO A 243 -20.27 -26.69 21.35
C PRO A 243 -21.53 -26.91 22.20
N SER A 244 -22.30 -27.96 21.89
CA SER A 244 -23.49 -28.34 22.66
C SER A 244 -23.06 -29.17 23.87
N ASN A 245 -22.95 -28.55 25.05
CA ASN A 245 -22.55 -29.26 26.26
C ASN A 245 -23.71 -30.04 26.93
N THR A 246 -24.96 -29.96 26.42
CA THR A 246 -26.11 -30.74 26.92
C THR A 246 -27.10 -31.12 25.81
N GLU A 247 -27.89 -32.20 26.01
CA GLU A 247 -29.00 -32.61 25.13
C GLU A 247 -30.09 -31.53 24.93
N LYS A 248 -30.08 -30.45 25.72
CA LYS A 248 -31.06 -29.34 25.69
C LYS A 248 -30.54 -28.07 25.01
N THR A 249 -29.24 -27.96 24.76
CA THR A 249 -28.62 -26.77 24.14
C THR A 249 -28.34 -27.04 22.66
N THR A 250 -29.05 -26.36 21.75
CA THR A 250 -28.75 -26.41 20.32
C THR A 250 -27.40 -25.76 20.04
N SER A 251 -26.53 -26.43 19.29
CA SER A 251 -25.27 -25.85 18.82
C SER A 251 -25.55 -24.59 17.99
N PHE A 252 -24.85 -23.49 18.31
CA PHE A 252 -24.92 -22.25 17.55
C PHE A 252 -23.80 -22.23 16.52
N LYS A 253 -24.13 -21.89 15.28
CA LYS A 253 -23.17 -21.62 14.21
C LYS A 253 -23.54 -20.31 13.54
N LEU A 254 -22.65 -19.33 13.61
CA LEU A 254 -22.93 -17.96 13.17
C LEU A 254 -23.33 -17.89 11.69
N PHE A 255 -22.60 -18.59 10.82
CA PHE A 255 -22.92 -18.64 9.38
C PHE A 255 -24.32 -19.21 9.09
N GLU A 256 -24.68 -20.34 9.71
CA GLU A 256 -25.99 -20.97 9.50
C GLU A 256 -27.12 -20.08 10.04
N PHE A 257 -26.88 -19.40 11.17
CA PHE A 257 -27.82 -18.45 11.75
C PHE A 257 -28.07 -17.24 10.83
N LEU A 258 -27.00 -16.60 10.35
CA LEU A 258 -27.08 -15.48 9.41
C LEU A 258 -27.80 -15.89 8.11
N THR A 259 -27.50 -17.06 7.55
CA THR A 259 -28.13 -17.51 6.30
C THR A 259 -29.62 -17.81 6.46
N LYS A 260 -30.03 -18.35 7.62
CA LYS A 260 -31.45 -18.55 7.94
C LYS A 260 -32.22 -17.23 8.09
N LEU A 261 -31.60 -16.20 8.67
CA LEU A 261 -32.20 -14.87 8.81
C LEU A 261 -32.56 -14.25 7.44
N THR A 262 -31.72 -14.45 6.43
CA THR A 262 -31.81 -13.73 5.15
C THR A 262 -32.61 -14.44 4.06
N SER A 263 -32.99 -15.70 4.25
CA SER A 263 -33.73 -16.51 3.25
C SER A 263 -35.22 -16.10 3.09
N LYS A 264 -35.74 -16.05 1.85
CA LYS A 264 -37.15 -15.76 1.53
C LYS A 264 -38.05 -16.92 1.95
N PRO A 265 -39.24 -16.63 2.50
CA PRO A 265 -40.14 -17.64 3.06
C PRO A 265 -41.03 -18.37 2.03
N LEU A 266 -40.90 -18.09 0.72
CA LEU A 266 -41.88 -18.51 -0.30
C LEU A 266 -41.85 -20.01 -0.65
N ASP A 267 -40.74 -20.71 -0.39
CA ASP A 267 -40.57 -22.16 -0.70
C ASP A 267 -40.29 -23.03 0.54
N LEU A 268 -40.34 -22.45 1.74
CA LEU A 268 -40.01 -23.16 2.98
C LEU A 268 -41.28 -23.78 3.59
N PRO A 269 -41.22 -25.03 4.10
CA PRO A 269 -42.37 -25.66 4.76
C PRO A 269 -42.88 -24.77 5.91
N GLU A 270 -44.18 -24.85 6.21
CA GLU A 270 -44.92 -23.98 7.16
C GLU A 270 -44.36 -23.92 8.61
N TYR A 271 -43.28 -24.66 8.91
CA TYR A 271 -42.69 -24.82 10.24
C TYR A 271 -41.19 -24.46 10.31
N ASN A 272 -40.73 -23.41 9.62
CA ASN A 272 -39.36 -22.94 9.80
C ASN A 272 -39.26 -21.86 10.90
N GLU A 273 -38.89 -22.32 12.09
CA GLU A 273 -38.58 -21.52 13.27
C GLU A 273 -37.08 -21.15 13.29
N LEU A 274 -36.78 -19.88 13.53
CA LEU A 274 -35.44 -19.43 13.90
C LEU A 274 -35.26 -19.63 15.40
N ILE A 275 -34.36 -20.53 15.80
CA ILE A 275 -34.01 -20.73 17.20
C ILE A 275 -33.00 -19.66 17.61
N ILE A 276 -33.37 -18.83 18.59
CA ILE A 276 -32.46 -17.86 19.17
C ILE A 276 -31.52 -18.60 20.12
N PRO A 277 -30.19 -18.36 20.05
CA PRO A 277 -29.24 -18.96 20.98
C PRO A 277 -29.42 -18.35 22.38
N GLU A 278 -30.44 -18.77 23.10
CA GLU A 278 -30.77 -18.20 24.41
C GLU A 278 -29.81 -18.61 25.52
N ASN A 279 -29.12 -19.75 25.37
CA ASN A 279 -28.42 -20.39 26.49
C ASN A 279 -27.04 -19.79 26.81
N SER A 280 -26.56 -18.76 26.09
CA SER A 280 -25.23 -18.19 26.32
C SER A 280 -25.22 -16.73 26.80
N PHE A 281 -26.31 -15.97 26.62
CA PHE A 281 -26.32 -14.52 26.95
C PHE A 281 -27.43 -14.09 27.91
N LEU A 282 -28.45 -14.93 28.15
CA LEU A 282 -29.60 -14.58 28.99
C LEU A 282 -29.94 -15.70 30.00
N PRO A 283 -30.23 -15.38 31.28
CA PRO A 283 -30.11 -14.05 31.90
C PRO A 283 -28.67 -13.54 31.85
N PHE A 284 -28.48 -12.23 31.70
CA PHE A 284 -27.13 -11.66 31.57
C PHE A 284 -26.42 -11.81 32.90
N SER A 285 -25.23 -12.40 32.86
CA SER A 285 -24.35 -12.55 34.01
C SER A 285 -22.94 -12.10 33.62
N PHE A 286 -22.39 -11.14 34.35
CA PHE A 286 -21.04 -10.63 34.14
C PHE A 286 -20.21 -10.87 35.40
N GLU A 287 -19.16 -11.68 35.25
CA GLU A 287 -18.22 -11.98 36.34
C GLU A 287 -17.13 -10.89 36.42
N TYR A 288 -16.90 -10.35 37.62
CA TYR A 288 -15.86 -9.37 37.89
C TYR A 288 -15.23 -9.60 39.26
N ASN A 289 -13.98 -9.18 39.43
CA ASN A 289 -13.34 -9.17 40.74
C ASN A 289 -13.68 -7.88 41.49
N SER A 290 -14.29 -8.01 42.66
CA SER A 290 -14.64 -6.88 43.52
C SER A 290 -13.42 -6.41 44.31
N GLU A 291 -13.03 -5.15 44.13
CA GLU A 291 -11.94 -4.52 44.91
C GLU A 291 -12.30 -4.40 46.40
N GLU A 292 -13.60 -4.38 46.75
CA GLU A 292 -14.05 -4.29 48.15
C GLU A 292 -13.99 -5.63 48.88
N ASN A 293 -14.21 -6.74 48.17
CA ASN A 293 -14.38 -8.07 48.77
C ASN A 293 -13.29 -9.08 48.41
N ASP A 294 -12.32 -8.72 47.56
CA ASP A 294 -11.22 -9.59 47.08
C ASP A 294 -11.73 -10.97 46.58
N CYS A 295 -12.92 -10.97 45.95
CA CYS A 295 -13.56 -12.18 45.44
C CYS A 295 -14.27 -11.91 44.12
N SER A 296 -14.54 -13.00 43.38
CA SER A 296 -15.33 -12.95 42.16
C SER A 296 -16.81 -12.74 42.49
N GLU A 297 -17.38 -11.66 41.97
CA GLU A 297 -18.80 -11.31 42.05
C GLU A 297 -19.45 -11.41 40.67
N ILE A 298 -20.77 -11.64 40.64
CA ILE A 298 -21.53 -11.77 39.40
C ILE A 298 -22.61 -10.70 39.37
N PHE A 299 -22.46 -9.75 38.45
CA PHE A 299 -23.51 -8.81 38.10
C PHE A 299 -24.57 -9.50 37.24
N LYS A 300 -25.85 -9.37 37.60
CA LYS A 300 -26.94 -10.06 36.90
C LYS A 300 -28.03 -9.08 36.46
N LEU A 301 -28.49 -9.23 35.23
CA LEU A 301 -29.69 -8.58 34.71
C LEU A 301 -30.66 -9.63 34.19
N ASP A 302 -31.92 -9.51 34.59
CA ASP A 302 -32.99 -10.38 34.13
C ASP A 302 -33.41 -10.05 32.69
N LYS A 303 -33.97 -11.06 32.00
CA LYS A 303 -34.38 -10.94 30.59
C LYS A 303 -35.41 -9.83 30.38
N GLU A 304 -36.31 -9.60 31.33
CA GLU A 304 -37.36 -8.59 31.22
C GLU A 304 -36.77 -7.17 31.27
N THR A 305 -35.85 -6.90 32.19
CA THR A 305 -35.12 -5.62 32.25
C THR A 305 -34.34 -5.34 30.97
N ILE A 306 -33.64 -6.34 30.41
CA ILE A 306 -32.86 -6.17 29.17
C ILE A 306 -33.77 -5.91 27.97
N MET A 307 -34.92 -6.59 27.88
CA MET A 307 -35.86 -6.38 26.78
C MET A 307 -36.50 -5.00 26.83
N ASN A 308 -36.96 -4.56 28.01
CA ASN A 308 -37.75 -3.34 28.18
C ASN A 308 -36.91 -2.04 28.19
N SER A 309 -35.60 -2.14 28.42
CA SER A 309 -34.69 -0.98 28.50
C SER A 309 -33.99 -0.74 27.16
N SER A 310 -33.70 0.50 26.78
CA SER A 310 -32.78 0.75 25.66
C SER A 310 -31.35 0.36 26.05
N TYR A 311 -30.46 0.16 25.07
CA TYR A 311 -29.04 -0.08 25.35
C TYR A 311 -28.44 1.05 26.21
N ASN A 312 -28.86 2.29 25.98
CA ASN A 312 -28.42 3.47 26.73
C ASN A 312 -28.89 3.47 28.17
N ASP A 313 -30.13 3.04 28.40
CA ASP A 313 -30.69 2.92 29.75
C ASP A 313 -29.93 1.84 30.53
N LEU A 314 -29.54 0.74 29.86
CA LEU A 314 -28.75 -0.33 30.48
C LEU A 314 -27.33 0.14 30.83
N LEU A 315 -26.66 0.90 29.95
CA LEU A 315 -25.35 1.50 30.27
C LEU A 315 -25.44 2.50 31.43
N SER A 316 -26.49 3.33 31.43
CA SER A 316 -26.74 4.31 32.50
C SER A 316 -27.00 3.61 33.84
N LEU A 317 -27.77 2.51 33.82
CA LEU A 317 -28.04 1.68 35.00
C LEU A 317 -26.75 1.08 35.58
N VAL A 318 -25.85 0.58 34.73
CA VAL A 318 -24.54 0.07 35.19
C VAL A 318 -23.72 1.18 35.82
N LYS A 319 -23.71 2.36 35.20
CA LYS A 319 -22.99 3.55 35.69
C LYS A 319 -23.54 4.06 37.03
N GLU A 320 -24.85 4.06 37.22
CA GLU A 320 -25.52 4.53 38.44
C GLU A 320 -25.29 3.59 39.62
N GLN A 321 -25.24 2.27 39.37
CA GLN A 321 -25.07 1.27 40.42
C GLN A 321 -23.65 1.24 41.01
N LYS A 322 -22.63 1.62 40.23
CA LYS A 322 -21.21 1.68 40.64
C LYS A 322 -20.69 0.40 41.31
N LEU A 323 -21.29 -0.76 40.99
CA LEU A 323 -20.89 -2.06 41.53
C LEU A 323 -19.64 -2.62 40.86
N ILE A 324 -19.49 -2.33 39.56
CA ILE A 324 -18.48 -2.94 38.70
C ILE A 324 -17.31 -1.98 38.55
N PRO A 325 -16.06 -2.42 38.81
CA PRO A 325 -14.89 -1.58 38.63
C PRO A 325 -14.79 -1.00 37.23
N GLU A 326 -14.35 0.25 37.16
CA GLU A 326 -14.33 1.07 35.96
C GLU A 326 -13.54 0.44 34.80
N HIS A 327 -12.50 -0.34 35.10
CA HIS A 327 -11.67 -1.02 34.09
C HIS A 327 -12.36 -2.20 33.38
N TYR A 328 -13.46 -2.73 33.92
CA TYR A 328 -14.29 -3.76 33.26
C TYR A 328 -15.37 -3.18 32.34
N TRP A 329 -15.62 -1.86 32.39
CA TRP A 329 -16.74 -1.24 31.70
C TRP A 329 -16.70 -1.42 30.18
N PHE A 330 -15.50 -1.43 29.56
CA PHE A 330 -15.37 -1.72 28.14
C PHE A 330 -15.90 -3.12 27.80
N LYS A 331 -15.39 -4.17 28.48
CA LYS A 331 -15.82 -5.56 28.25
C LYS A 331 -17.32 -5.73 28.49
N LEU A 332 -17.81 -5.17 29.59
CA LEU A 332 -19.23 -5.20 29.92
C LEU A 332 -20.08 -4.53 28.84
N SER A 333 -19.67 -3.37 28.32
CA SER A 333 -20.43 -2.65 27.29
C SER A 333 -20.63 -3.49 26.02
N ILE A 334 -19.63 -4.29 25.66
CA ILE A 334 -19.64 -5.21 24.50
C ILE A 334 -20.56 -6.41 24.77
N GLU A 335 -20.40 -7.08 25.91
CA GLU A 335 -21.22 -8.25 26.25
C GLU A 335 -22.69 -7.88 26.46
N LEU A 336 -22.96 -6.72 27.06
CA LEU A 336 -24.30 -6.17 27.26
C LEU A 336 -24.98 -5.81 25.92
N TYR A 337 -24.22 -5.30 24.95
CA TYR A 337 -24.73 -5.05 23.60
C TYR A 337 -25.17 -6.36 22.93
N LEU A 338 -24.39 -7.43 23.06
CA LEU A 338 -24.77 -8.76 22.55
C LEU A 338 -25.99 -9.33 23.28
N ALA A 339 -26.03 -9.22 24.61
CA ALA A 339 -27.18 -9.64 25.39
C ALA A 339 -28.45 -8.90 24.97
N LYS A 340 -28.36 -7.59 24.71
CA LYS A 340 -29.47 -6.80 24.16
C LYS A 340 -29.85 -7.22 22.74
N THR A 341 -28.88 -7.54 21.90
CA THR A 341 -29.09 -8.00 20.51
C THR A 341 -29.90 -9.29 20.46
N PHE A 342 -29.61 -10.25 21.35
CA PHE A 342 -30.33 -11.52 21.43
C PHE A 342 -31.53 -11.51 22.39
N ALA A 343 -31.88 -10.37 22.99
CA ALA A 343 -33.03 -10.23 23.87
C ALA A 343 -34.35 -10.19 23.07
N THR A 344 -34.94 -11.36 22.85
CA THR A 344 -36.19 -11.54 22.10
C THR A 344 -37.35 -11.98 22.99
N THR A 345 -38.56 -11.61 22.59
CA THR A 345 -39.81 -11.96 23.28
C THR A 345 -40.10 -13.46 23.23
N LYS A 346 -39.61 -14.13 22.18
CA LYS A 346 -39.75 -15.56 21.95
C LYS A 346 -38.39 -16.20 21.71
N ASN A 347 -38.25 -17.42 22.22
CA ASN A 347 -37.07 -18.27 22.05
C ASN A 347 -36.97 -18.82 20.61
N LYS A 348 -38.11 -18.78 19.91
CA LYS A 348 -38.26 -19.19 18.52
C LYS A 348 -39.04 -18.13 17.76
N LEU A 349 -38.43 -17.58 16.73
CA LEU A 349 -39.07 -16.59 15.86
C LEU A 349 -39.59 -17.28 14.60
N ASN A 350 -40.84 -16.99 14.24
CA ASN A 350 -41.38 -17.42 12.97
C ASN A 350 -40.88 -16.49 11.87
N LEU A 351 -40.21 -17.05 10.86
CA LEU A 351 -39.60 -16.29 9.77
C LEU A 351 -40.61 -15.44 8.96
N LYS A 352 -41.91 -15.79 8.97
CA LYS A 352 -43.00 -15.04 8.33
C LYS A 352 -43.64 -14.02 9.27
N ASP A 353 -44.00 -14.45 10.47
CA ASP A 353 -44.85 -13.66 11.37
C ASP A 353 -44.05 -12.65 12.22
N ASP A 354 -42.77 -12.91 12.48
CA ASP A 354 -41.92 -12.10 13.37
C ASP A 354 -40.89 -11.24 12.60
N ALA A 355 -41.24 -10.79 11.39
CA ALA A 355 -40.32 -10.10 10.48
C ALA A 355 -39.66 -8.82 11.06
N VAL A 356 -40.38 -8.08 11.92
CA VAL A 356 -39.86 -6.85 12.57
C VAL A 356 -38.80 -7.17 13.61
N GLU A 357 -39.01 -8.21 14.41
CA GLU A 357 -38.07 -8.66 15.45
C GLU A 357 -36.81 -9.24 14.81
N ILE A 358 -36.97 -10.04 13.74
CA ILE A 358 -35.88 -10.56 12.91
C ILE A 358 -35.05 -9.42 12.30
N LYS A 359 -35.71 -8.38 11.78
CA LYS A 359 -35.00 -7.22 11.24
C LYS A 359 -34.21 -6.48 12.31
N THR A 360 -34.81 -6.25 13.48
CA THR A 360 -34.15 -5.57 14.60
C THR A 360 -32.92 -6.34 15.08
N LEU A 361 -33.05 -7.67 15.23
CA LEU A 361 -31.94 -8.57 15.54
C LEU A 361 -30.82 -8.45 14.50
N PHE A 362 -31.16 -8.47 13.21
CA PHE A 362 -30.18 -8.35 12.13
C PHE A 362 -29.48 -6.98 12.12
N ASP A 363 -30.24 -5.90 12.27
CA ASP A 363 -29.73 -4.52 12.27
C ASP A 363 -28.72 -4.30 13.42
N LEU A 364 -28.91 -4.95 14.57
CA LEU A 364 -27.98 -4.91 15.71
C LEU A 364 -26.79 -5.88 15.57
N LEU A 365 -27.02 -7.08 15.03
CA LEU A 365 -25.98 -8.11 14.89
C LEU A 365 -25.00 -7.80 13.74
N ASN A 366 -25.49 -7.26 12.63
CA ASN A 366 -24.72 -6.95 11.44
C ASN A 366 -23.48 -6.07 11.72
N PRO A 367 -23.60 -4.90 12.39
CA PRO A 367 -22.43 -4.10 12.74
C PRO A 367 -21.45 -4.86 13.64
N PHE A 368 -21.95 -5.64 14.62
CA PHE A 368 -21.09 -6.40 15.52
C PHE A 368 -20.24 -7.45 14.79
N VAL A 369 -20.84 -8.20 13.86
CA VAL A 369 -20.12 -9.23 13.10
C VAL A 369 -19.05 -8.58 12.20
N GLN A 370 -19.35 -7.44 11.58
CA GLN A 370 -18.33 -6.67 10.85
C GLN A 370 -17.17 -6.25 11.76
N LEU A 371 -17.50 -5.71 12.94
CA LEU A 371 -16.51 -5.28 13.92
C LEU A 371 -15.60 -6.43 14.36
N LYS A 372 -16.17 -7.61 14.65
CA LYS A 372 -15.42 -8.83 14.98
C LYS A 372 -14.38 -9.14 13.89
N PHE A 373 -14.78 -9.16 12.62
CA PHE A 373 -13.88 -9.52 11.52
C PHE A 373 -12.77 -8.50 11.31
N TYR A 374 -13.04 -7.20 11.39
CA TYR A 374 -11.99 -6.18 11.34
C TYR A 374 -11.05 -6.26 12.56
N CYS A 375 -11.56 -6.55 13.76
CA CYS A 375 -10.72 -6.75 14.94
C CYS A 375 -9.77 -7.94 14.78
N THR A 376 -10.22 -9.04 14.15
CA THR A 376 -9.35 -10.18 13.81
C THR A 376 -8.16 -9.74 12.95
N CYS A 377 -8.38 -8.87 11.95
CA CYS A 377 -7.30 -8.34 11.11
C CYS A 377 -6.25 -7.58 11.93
N LEU A 378 -6.70 -6.67 12.81
CA LEU A 378 -5.79 -5.89 13.65
C LEU A 378 -4.96 -6.77 14.57
N ILE A 379 -5.61 -7.73 15.24
CA ILE A 379 -4.92 -8.68 16.13
C ILE A 379 -3.82 -9.40 15.35
N TYR A 380 -4.15 -9.89 14.15
CA TYR A 380 -3.20 -10.60 13.29
C TYR A 380 -1.98 -9.75 12.92
N PHE A 381 -2.16 -8.50 12.47
CA PHE A 381 -1.03 -7.63 12.11
C PHE A 381 -0.22 -7.11 13.31
N SER A 382 -0.77 -7.22 14.52
CA SER A 382 -0.10 -6.74 15.74
C SER A 382 0.84 -7.75 16.38
N ILE A 383 0.66 -9.04 16.11
CA ILE A 383 1.39 -10.12 16.79
C ILE A 383 2.66 -10.40 16.00
N TYR A 384 3.80 -10.11 16.63
CA TYR A 384 5.13 -10.42 16.10
C TYR A 384 5.26 -11.94 15.88
N HIS A 385 5.99 -12.32 14.82
CA HIS A 385 6.13 -13.62 14.13
C HIS A 385 6.32 -14.93 14.94
N ASP A 386 6.09 -14.99 16.25
CA ASP A 386 6.50 -16.15 17.05
C ASP A 386 5.55 -17.36 17.01
N ASP A 387 4.26 -17.24 16.65
CA ASP A 387 3.40 -18.34 16.16
C ASP A 387 1.98 -17.83 15.80
N PRO A 388 1.70 -17.32 14.58
CA PRO A 388 0.39 -16.76 14.21
C PRO A 388 -0.73 -17.80 14.24
N ASP A 389 -0.40 -19.08 14.11
CA ASP A 389 -1.36 -20.18 14.23
C ASP A 389 -1.88 -20.28 15.67
N SER A 390 -1.04 -20.12 16.68
CA SER A 390 -1.49 -20.33 18.06
C SER A 390 -2.62 -19.38 18.50
N LEU A 391 -2.60 -18.11 18.12
CA LEU A 391 -3.51 -17.09 18.67
C LEU A 391 -4.87 -17.00 17.97
N VAL A 392 -4.94 -17.11 16.64
CA VAL A 392 -6.25 -17.08 15.94
C VAL A 392 -7.12 -18.26 16.39
N PHE A 393 -6.50 -19.42 16.62
CA PHE A 393 -7.16 -20.62 17.12
C PHE A 393 -7.46 -20.57 18.62
N VAL A 394 -6.68 -19.84 19.43
CA VAL A 394 -6.97 -19.62 20.86
C VAL A 394 -8.29 -18.87 21.08
N PHE A 395 -8.71 -18.01 20.14
CA PHE A 395 -9.93 -17.22 20.32
C PHE A 395 -11.20 -17.84 19.70
N ASP A 396 -11.11 -18.45 18.51
CA ASP A 396 -12.29 -18.98 17.79
C ASP A 396 -11.90 -20.02 16.74
N GLU A 397 -11.96 -21.31 17.09
CA GLU A 397 -11.58 -22.43 16.23
C GLU A 397 -12.34 -22.48 14.89
N ASN A 398 -13.57 -21.97 14.84
CA ASN A 398 -14.43 -22.01 13.65
C ASN A 398 -14.47 -20.69 12.87
N LEU A 399 -13.60 -19.72 13.21
CA LEU A 399 -13.53 -18.43 12.54
C LEU A 399 -13.26 -18.57 11.04
N PHE A 400 -12.23 -19.33 10.70
CA PHE A 400 -11.81 -19.60 9.32
C PHE A 400 -12.93 -20.23 8.47
N TYR A 401 -13.64 -21.21 9.03
CA TYR A 401 -14.80 -21.81 8.37
C TYR A 401 -15.91 -20.78 8.12
N CYS A 402 -16.22 -19.95 9.12
CA CYS A 402 -17.25 -18.92 9.00
C CYS A 402 -16.88 -17.87 7.95
N LEU A 403 -15.63 -17.37 7.99
CA LEU A 403 -15.09 -16.42 7.01
C LEU A 403 -15.14 -16.97 5.59
N GLY A 404 -14.69 -18.22 5.39
CA GLY A 404 -14.70 -18.89 4.08
C GLY A 404 -16.11 -19.03 3.50
N LYS A 405 -17.06 -19.52 4.30
CA LYS A 405 -18.45 -19.68 3.85
C LYS A 405 -19.15 -18.34 3.57
N LEU A 406 -18.92 -17.32 4.40
CA LEU A 406 -19.46 -15.97 4.17
C LEU A 406 -18.88 -15.33 2.91
N THR A 407 -17.58 -15.49 2.67
CA THR A 407 -16.92 -15.03 1.44
C THR A 407 -17.53 -15.73 0.24
N LEU A 408 -17.61 -17.06 0.23
CA LEU A 408 -18.19 -17.82 -0.89
C LEU A 408 -19.71 -17.60 -1.09
N SER A 409 -20.39 -16.94 -0.16
CA SER A 409 -21.80 -16.53 -0.30
C SER A 409 -21.99 -15.21 -1.08
N GLY A 410 -20.90 -14.63 -1.63
CA GLY A 410 -20.96 -13.50 -2.54
C GLY A 410 -21.98 -13.70 -3.67
N TYR A 411 -22.61 -12.60 -4.09
CA TYR A 411 -23.76 -12.57 -5.01
C TYR A 411 -24.94 -13.39 -4.49
N SER A 412 -25.86 -12.69 -3.82
CA SER A 412 -27.05 -13.25 -3.19
C SER A 412 -27.84 -14.19 -4.10
N SER A 413 -28.42 -15.25 -3.53
CA SER A 413 -29.40 -16.05 -4.27
C SER A 413 -30.67 -15.24 -4.59
N GLU A 414 -31.40 -15.57 -5.67
CA GLU A 414 -32.70 -14.92 -5.98
C GLU A 414 -33.72 -15.03 -4.82
N GLN A 415 -33.48 -15.99 -3.93
CA GLN A 415 -34.24 -16.27 -2.73
C GLN A 415 -33.85 -15.42 -1.51
N GLU A 416 -32.94 -14.45 -1.58
CA GLU A 416 -32.61 -13.60 -0.41
C GLU A 416 -33.60 -12.43 -0.22
N ARG A 417 -33.84 -12.07 1.04
CA ARG A 417 -34.60 -10.88 1.43
C ARG A 417 -33.74 -9.64 1.18
N GLU A 418 -34.13 -8.79 0.23
CA GLU A 418 -33.40 -7.54 -0.07
C GLU A 418 -33.15 -6.66 1.16
N VAL A 419 -34.09 -6.68 2.13
CA VAL A 419 -34.02 -5.89 3.37
C VAL A 419 -32.95 -6.41 4.34
N LEU A 420 -32.58 -7.69 4.29
CA LEU A 420 -31.62 -8.33 5.19
C LEU A 420 -30.41 -8.80 4.39
N SER A 421 -29.67 -7.86 3.82
CA SER A 421 -28.52 -8.17 2.96
C SER A 421 -27.26 -8.48 3.78
N LEU A 422 -26.63 -9.63 3.54
CA LEU A 422 -25.33 -9.98 4.13
C LEU A 422 -24.15 -9.23 3.54
N LYS A 423 -24.37 -8.38 2.53
CA LYS A 423 -23.31 -7.73 1.74
C LYS A 423 -22.18 -7.11 2.58
N LYS A 424 -22.51 -6.34 3.63
CA LYS A 424 -21.49 -5.70 4.50
C LYS A 424 -20.69 -6.72 5.32
N ILE A 425 -21.35 -7.77 5.83
CA ILE A 425 -20.71 -8.88 6.54
C ILE A 425 -19.79 -9.64 5.60
N THR A 426 -20.26 -9.95 4.39
CA THR A 426 -19.49 -10.63 3.35
C THR A 426 -18.24 -9.82 2.97
N TYR A 427 -18.33 -8.50 2.80
CA TYR A 427 -17.15 -7.66 2.58
C TYR A 427 -16.15 -7.70 3.74
N SER A 428 -16.65 -7.64 4.98
CA SER A 428 -15.77 -7.66 6.16
C SER A 428 -15.10 -9.02 6.32
N ALA A 429 -15.81 -10.12 6.02
CA ALA A 429 -15.26 -11.46 6.02
C ALA A 429 -14.20 -11.66 4.92
N LEU A 430 -14.48 -11.16 3.71
CA LEU A 430 -13.54 -11.19 2.59
C LEU A 430 -12.27 -10.40 2.91
N PHE A 431 -12.42 -9.18 3.44
CA PHE A 431 -11.28 -8.37 3.89
C PHE A 431 -10.46 -9.08 4.97
N ALA A 432 -11.12 -9.75 5.92
CA ALA A 432 -10.42 -10.51 6.94
C ALA A 432 -9.62 -11.68 6.36
N LEU A 433 -10.18 -12.45 5.41
CA LEU A 433 -9.43 -13.50 4.74
C LEU A 433 -8.27 -12.97 3.91
N GLU A 434 -8.47 -11.84 3.20
CA GLU A 434 -7.41 -11.19 2.44
C GLU A 434 -6.23 -10.83 3.35
N CYS A 435 -6.50 -10.17 4.49
CA CYS A 435 -5.46 -9.86 5.47
C CYS A 435 -4.74 -11.10 6.00
N LEU A 436 -5.49 -12.14 6.36
CA LEU A 436 -4.93 -13.40 6.86
C LEU A 436 -4.10 -14.14 5.80
N SER A 437 -4.40 -13.94 4.51
CA SER A 437 -3.66 -14.56 3.39
C SER A 437 -2.30 -13.93 3.08
N GLU A 438 -1.93 -12.83 3.75
CA GLU A 438 -0.63 -12.16 3.51
C GLU A 438 0.57 -12.99 4.01
N THR A 439 0.41 -13.89 4.98
CA THR A 439 1.49 -14.80 5.41
C THR A 439 1.39 -16.18 4.78
N ASP A 440 2.54 -16.78 4.48
CA ASP A 440 2.59 -18.10 3.86
C ASP A 440 1.95 -19.20 4.73
N ILE A 441 2.03 -19.12 6.06
CA ILE A 441 1.55 -20.15 7.00
C ILE A 441 0.03 -20.35 6.90
N LEU A 442 -0.74 -19.26 6.77
CA LEU A 442 -2.20 -19.31 6.76
C LEU A 442 -2.78 -19.57 5.36
N ARG A 443 -2.00 -19.38 4.29
CA ARG A 443 -2.46 -19.59 2.90
C ARG A 443 -2.96 -21.02 2.70
N ASP A 444 -2.23 -22.02 3.18
CA ASP A 444 -2.59 -23.43 3.03
C ASP A 444 -3.95 -23.77 3.68
N LYS A 445 -4.19 -23.25 4.89
CA LYS A 445 -5.46 -23.43 5.59
C LYS A 445 -6.61 -22.74 4.85
N ILE A 446 -6.38 -21.50 4.39
CA ILE A 446 -7.37 -20.75 3.60
C ILE A 446 -7.68 -21.49 2.29
N ASN A 447 -6.69 -22.11 1.64
CA ASN A 447 -6.91 -22.92 0.45
C ASN A 447 -7.77 -24.14 0.71
N GLU A 448 -7.48 -24.90 1.77
CA GLU A 448 -8.31 -26.06 2.14
C GLU A 448 -9.77 -25.65 2.37
N LEU A 449 -9.99 -24.46 2.94
CA LEU A 449 -11.34 -23.94 3.22
C LEU A 449 -12.08 -23.49 1.96
N ILE A 450 -11.40 -22.89 1.00
CA ILE A 450 -11.99 -22.37 -0.24
C ILE A 450 -12.14 -23.49 -1.27
N PHE A 451 -11.10 -24.31 -1.45
CA PHE A 451 -11.00 -25.32 -2.51
C PHE A 451 -11.25 -26.76 -2.04
N GLY A 452 -11.41 -27.01 -0.74
CA GLY A 452 -11.72 -28.34 -0.21
C GLY A 452 -13.07 -28.88 -0.68
N GLU A 453 -13.27 -30.20 -0.54
CA GLU A 453 -14.40 -30.96 -1.10
C GLU A 453 -15.79 -30.37 -0.73
N GLY A 454 -15.94 -29.76 0.45
CA GLY A 454 -17.19 -29.16 0.91
C GLY A 454 -17.44 -27.71 0.48
N SER A 455 -16.46 -27.03 -0.10
CA SER A 455 -16.52 -25.60 -0.46
C SER A 455 -16.30 -25.33 -1.94
N TYR A 456 -15.61 -26.22 -2.66
CA TYR A 456 -15.31 -26.08 -4.08
C TYR A 456 -16.57 -25.81 -4.93
N PHE A 457 -17.68 -26.49 -4.66
CA PHE A 457 -18.96 -26.24 -5.35
C PHE A 457 -19.44 -24.78 -5.21
N HIS A 458 -19.27 -24.18 -4.02
CA HIS A 458 -19.67 -22.80 -3.76
C HIS A 458 -18.75 -21.81 -4.47
N PHE A 459 -17.45 -22.10 -4.50
CA PHE A 459 -16.46 -21.34 -5.29
C PHE A 459 -16.80 -21.33 -6.78
N VAL A 460 -17.04 -22.50 -7.38
CA VAL A 460 -17.46 -22.63 -8.79
C VAL A 460 -18.71 -21.80 -9.07
N LYS A 461 -19.73 -21.93 -8.21
CA LYS A 461 -21.00 -21.21 -8.36
C LYS A 461 -20.84 -19.70 -8.21
N LEU A 462 -19.93 -19.24 -7.35
CA LEU A 462 -19.61 -17.82 -7.18
C LEU A 462 -19.01 -17.24 -8.47
N LEU A 463 -18.02 -17.91 -9.07
CA LEU A 463 -17.43 -17.47 -10.34
C LEU A 463 -18.48 -17.44 -11.46
N GLU A 464 -19.36 -18.44 -11.52
CA GLU A 464 -20.47 -18.46 -12.48
C GLU A 464 -21.41 -17.27 -12.29
N ARG A 465 -21.76 -16.91 -11.05
CA ARG A 465 -22.59 -15.75 -10.73
C ARG A 465 -21.92 -14.43 -11.12
N ILE A 466 -20.63 -14.26 -10.83
CA ILE A 466 -19.84 -13.09 -11.25
C ILE A 466 -19.90 -12.96 -12.78
N LYS A 467 -19.66 -14.07 -13.49
CA LYS A 467 -19.73 -14.12 -14.95
C LYS A 467 -21.11 -13.76 -15.49
N ILE A 468 -22.19 -14.25 -14.89
CA ILE A 468 -23.58 -13.89 -15.25
C ILE A 468 -23.84 -12.40 -15.02
N ALA A 469 -23.41 -11.85 -13.87
CA ALA A 469 -23.59 -10.44 -13.55
C ALA A 469 -22.87 -9.54 -14.57
N LEU A 470 -21.62 -9.88 -14.92
CA LEU A 470 -20.84 -9.17 -15.93
C LEU A 470 -21.44 -9.32 -17.34
N THR A 471 -21.92 -10.51 -17.71
CA THR A 471 -22.54 -10.75 -19.04
C THR A 471 -23.86 -9.99 -19.19
N THR A 472 -24.65 -9.93 -18.13
CA THR A 472 -25.95 -9.24 -18.14
C THR A 472 -25.83 -7.74 -17.87
N ASN A 473 -24.66 -7.25 -17.45
CA ASN A 473 -24.43 -5.90 -16.92
C ASN A 473 -25.43 -5.52 -15.83
N LYS A 474 -25.81 -6.47 -14.97
CA LYS A 474 -26.77 -6.29 -13.87
C LYS A 474 -26.19 -6.80 -12.57
N ASN A 475 -26.45 -6.07 -11.48
CA ASN A 475 -26.02 -6.43 -10.12
C ASN A 475 -24.51 -6.69 -10.00
N ILE A 476 -23.68 -5.98 -10.77
CA ILE A 476 -22.23 -6.10 -10.67
C ILE A 476 -21.77 -5.49 -9.35
N ASP A 477 -21.02 -6.27 -8.59
CA ASP A 477 -20.38 -5.84 -7.35
C ASP A 477 -18.87 -5.69 -7.55
N THR A 478 -18.45 -4.58 -8.15
CA THR A 478 -17.05 -4.34 -8.51
C THR A 478 -16.12 -4.40 -7.30
N LYS A 479 -16.53 -3.80 -6.17
CA LYS A 479 -15.73 -3.80 -4.94
C LYS A 479 -15.51 -5.21 -4.41
N TYR A 480 -16.56 -6.05 -4.42
CA TYR A 480 -16.45 -7.45 -4.03
C TYR A 480 -15.51 -8.20 -4.96
N ASN A 481 -15.68 -8.03 -6.27
CA ASN A 481 -14.92 -8.75 -7.28
C ASN A 481 -13.42 -8.45 -7.17
N VAL A 482 -13.05 -7.16 -7.11
CA VAL A 482 -11.65 -6.72 -6.98
C VAL A 482 -11.00 -7.36 -5.78
N GLN A 483 -11.66 -7.27 -4.62
CA GLN A 483 -11.14 -7.79 -3.37
C GLN A 483 -11.07 -9.33 -3.34
N PHE A 484 -12.06 -10.00 -3.95
CA PHE A 484 -12.07 -11.45 -4.06
C PHE A 484 -10.93 -11.96 -4.95
N PHE A 485 -10.66 -11.26 -6.05
CA PHE A 485 -9.53 -11.60 -6.91
C PHE A 485 -8.18 -11.24 -6.28
N ALA A 486 -8.10 -10.22 -5.42
CA ALA A 486 -6.92 -9.93 -4.61
C ALA A 486 -6.63 -11.07 -3.61
N LEU A 487 -7.64 -11.56 -2.89
CA LEU A 487 -7.51 -12.76 -2.04
C LEU A 487 -7.00 -13.96 -2.85
N LEU A 488 -7.58 -14.25 -4.02
CA LEU A 488 -7.11 -15.36 -4.87
C LEU A 488 -5.68 -15.15 -5.38
N LYS A 489 -5.26 -13.90 -5.60
CA LYS A 489 -3.88 -13.56 -5.99
C LYS A 489 -2.91 -13.89 -4.86
N ASN A 490 -3.25 -13.57 -3.61
CA ASN A 490 -2.44 -13.93 -2.44
C ASN A 490 -2.29 -15.45 -2.29
N LEU A 491 -3.31 -16.21 -2.70
CA LEU A 491 -3.32 -17.67 -2.69
C LEU A 491 -2.70 -18.31 -3.95
N SER A 492 -2.31 -17.52 -4.97
CA SER A 492 -1.91 -18.10 -6.26
C SER A 492 -0.62 -18.91 -6.20
N SER A 493 0.27 -18.57 -5.27
CA SER A 493 1.52 -19.30 -5.01
C SER A 493 1.28 -20.73 -4.55
N THR A 494 0.14 -20.97 -3.90
CA THR A 494 -0.23 -22.24 -3.27
C THR A 494 -1.16 -23.12 -4.10
N PHE A 495 -1.46 -22.74 -5.36
CA PHE A 495 -2.27 -23.55 -6.29
C PHE A 495 -1.55 -24.79 -6.85
N ASP A 496 -0.74 -25.47 -6.03
CA ASP A 496 0.15 -26.56 -6.46
C ASP A 496 -0.58 -27.78 -7.03
N ASP A 497 -1.87 -27.96 -6.71
CA ASP A 497 -2.72 -28.90 -7.43
C ASP A 497 -3.04 -28.35 -8.84
N MET A 498 -2.34 -28.90 -9.83
CA MET A 498 -2.51 -28.59 -11.25
C MET A 498 -3.97 -28.63 -11.72
N SER A 499 -4.88 -29.34 -11.04
CA SER A 499 -6.30 -29.35 -11.40
C SER A 499 -7.04 -28.06 -11.05
N VAL A 500 -6.82 -27.51 -9.86
CA VAL A 500 -7.46 -26.28 -9.38
C VAL A 500 -6.96 -25.08 -10.16
N ASN A 501 -5.64 -24.95 -10.35
CA ASN A 501 -5.06 -23.85 -11.13
C ASN A 501 -5.61 -23.86 -12.58
N LYS A 502 -5.68 -25.03 -13.22
CA LYS A 502 -6.25 -25.16 -14.57
C LYS A 502 -7.72 -24.72 -14.63
N TYR A 503 -8.53 -25.09 -13.65
CA TYR A 503 -9.93 -24.65 -13.60
C TYR A 503 -10.04 -23.12 -13.43
N ILE A 504 -9.28 -22.54 -12.50
CA ILE A 504 -9.24 -21.09 -12.24
C ILE A 504 -8.84 -20.35 -13.52
N VAL A 505 -7.73 -20.74 -14.16
CA VAL A 505 -7.28 -20.14 -15.42
C VAL A 505 -8.37 -20.22 -16.50
N TYR A 506 -9.04 -21.36 -16.63
CA TYR A 506 -10.12 -21.52 -17.60
C TYR A 506 -11.29 -20.56 -17.33
N GLU A 507 -11.83 -20.52 -16.12
CA GLU A 507 -12.99 -19.67 -15.81
C GLU A 507 -12.66 -18.17 -15.83
N LEU A 508 -11.51 -17.77 -15.29
CA LEU A 508 -11.05 -16.38 -15.36
C LEU A 508 -10.88 -15.94 -16.81
N THR A 509 -10.37 -16.81 -17.67
CA THR A 509 -10.32 -16.55 -19.12
C THR A 509 -11.72 -16.36 -19.70
N LYS A 510 -12.70 -17.18 -19.31
CA LYS A 510 -14.09 -17.01 -19.77
C LYS A 510 -14.71 -15.70 -19.27
N ILE A 511 -14.33 -15.23 -18.09
CA ILE A 511 -14.76 -13.91 -17.57
C ILE A 511 -14.09 -12.78 -18.38
N LEU A 512 -12.79 -12.91 -18.65
CA LEU A 512 -12.04 -11.93 -19.43
C LEU A 512 -12.63 -11.73 -20.84
N ILE A 513 -13.11 -12.81 -21.46
CA ILE A 513 -13.62 -12.85 -22.85
C ILE A 513 -15.05 -12.28 -22.99
N ILE A 514 -15.72 -11.87 -21.90
CA ILE A 514 -17.11 -11.39 -21.95
C ILE A 514 -17.25 -10.20 -22.92
N PRO A 515 -18.08 -10.30 -23.98
CA PRO A 515 -18.28 -9.22 -24.93
C PRO A 515 -18.95 -8.01 -24.26
N TYR A 516 -18.50 -6.79 -24.60
CA TYR A 516 -19.11 -5.53 -24.17
C TYR A 516 -19.25 -5.32 -22.64
N CYS A 517 -18.43 -6.01 -21.84
CA CYS A 517 -18.33 -5.73 -20.42
C CYS A 517 -17.78 -4.31 -20.19
N LYS A 518 -18.49 -3.51 -19.38
CA LYS A 518 -18.12 -2.11 -19.07
C LYS A 518 -17.36 -1.96 -17.76
N ASP A 519 -17.34 -3.00 -16.92
CA ASP A 519 -16.61 -2.98 -15.66
C ASP A 519 -15.13 -3.34 -15.88
N TYR A 520 -14.39 -2.35 -16.38
CA TYR A 520 -12.94 -2.47 -16.59
C TYR A 520 -12.17 -2.76 -15.30
N THR A 521 -12.67 -2.34 -14.14
CA THR A 521 -11.99 -2.57 -12.86
C THR A 521 -12.04 -4.04 -12.47
N THR A 522 -13.20 -4.70 -12.61
CA THR A 522 -13.28 -6.16 -12.41
C THR A 522 -12.41 -6.91 -13.43
N LEU A 523 -12.46 -6.53 -14.71
CA LEU A 523 -11.65 -7.18 -15.76
C LEU A 523 -10.14 -7.00 -15.53
N TRP A 524 -9.75 -5.85 -15.00
CA TRP A 524 -8.38 -5.56 -14.60
C TRP A 524 -7.91 -6.51 -13.51
N SER A 525 -8.65 -6.66 -12.40
CA SER A 525 -8.29 -7.59 -11.32
C SER A 525 -8.28 -9.06 -11.77
N VAL A 526 -9.18 -9.45 -12.70
CA VAL A 526 -9.13 -10.78 -13.33
C VAL A 526 -7.84 -10.97 -14.14
N SER A 527 -7.42 -9.94 -14.87
CA SER A 527 -6.18 -10.00 -15.68
C SER A 527 -4.94 -10.08 -14.80
N GLU A 528 -4.93 -9.37 -13.68
CA GLU A 528 -3.87 -9.41 -12.69
C GLU A 528 -3.74 -10.80 -12.02
N LEU A 529 -4.86 -11.41 -11.65
CA LEU A 529 -4.86 -12.78 -11.11
C LEU A 529 -4.39 -13.80 -12.15
N LEU A 530 -4.82 -13.65 -13.41
CA LEU A 530 -4.37 -14.52 -14.50
C LEU A 530 -2.84 -14.42 -14.71
N ASP A 531 -2.25 -13.24 -14.56
CA ASP A 531 -0.79 -13.06 -14.64
C ASP A 531 -0.06 -13.89 -13.56
N ALA A 532 -0.61 -13.89 -12.34
CA ALA A 532 -0.06 -14.66 -11.22
C ALA A 532 -0.25 -16.18 -11.40
N CYS A 533 -1.35 -16.62 -12.01
CA CYS A 533 -1.66 -18.04 -12.23
C CYS A 533 -0.93 -18.65 -13.44
N ILE A 534 -0.66 -17.86 -14.49
CA ILE A 534 0.02 -18.31 -15.71
C ILE A 534 1.53 -18.23 -15.47
N ASN A 535 2.08 -19.24 -14.79
CA ASN A 535 3.50 -19.33 -14.44
C ASN A 535 4.21 -20.57 -15.02
N LYS A 536 3.46 -21.49 -15.64
CA LYS A 536 3.95 -22.75 -16.22
C LYS A 536 3.31 -23.03 -17.58
N THR A 537 4.00 -23.79 -18.43
CA THR A 537 3.53 -24.17 -19.77
C THR A 537 2.15 -24.86 -19.79
N ASP A 538 1.83 -25.66 -18.76
CA ASP A 538 0.52 -26.33 -18.67
C ASP A 538 -0.64 -25.36 -18.43
N SER A 539 -0.44 -24.34 -17.60
CA SER A 539 -1.44 -23.29 -17.36
C SER A 539 -1.65 -22.43 -18.62
N MET A 540 -0.58 -22.19 -19.37
CA MET A 540 -0.61 -21.50 -20.66
C MET A 540 -1.41 -22.30 -21.71
N ALA A 541 -1.26 -23.62 -21.76
CA ALA A 541 -2.06 -24.46 -22.66
C ALA A 541 -3.57 -24.40 -22.34
N VAL A 542 -3.95 -24.30 -21.07
CA VAL A 542 -5.36 -24.13 -20.67
C VAL A 542 -5.87 -22.75 -21.06
N PHE A 543 -5.07 -21.71 -20.87
CA PHE A 543 -5.37 -20.35 -21.29
C PHE A 543 -5.63 -20.29 -22.81
N GLU A 544 -4.77 -20.92 -23.61
CA GLU A 544 -4.95 -21.04 -25.06
C GLU A 544 -6.25 -21.78 -25.43
N ASN A 545 -6.47 -22.97 -24.85
CA ASN A 545 -7.65 -23.81 -25.11
C ASN A 545 -8.97 -23.12 -24.72
N ALA A 546 -8.93 -22.18 -23.76
CA ALA A 546 -10.07 -21.37 -23.39
C ALA A 546 -10.42 -20.27 -24.43
N GLY A 547 -9.59 -20.09 -25.47
CA GLY A 547 -9.79 -19.12 -26.55
C GLY A 547 -9.15 -17.76 -26.28
N ALA A 548 -8.23 -17.68 -25.32
CA ALA A 548 -7.68 -16.41 -24.86
C ALA A 548 -6.94 -15.63 -25.96
N TYR A 549 -6.09 -16.29 -26.76
CA TYR A 549 -5.24 -15.59 -27.73
C TYR A 549 -6.06 -14.84 -28.78
N THR A 550 -7.06 -15.48 -29.37
CA THR A 550 -7.94 -14.82 -30.35
C THR A 550 -8.65 -13.63 -29.73
N PHE A 551 -9.16 -13.78 -28.50
CA PHE A 551 -9.83 -12.67 -27.82
C PHE A 551 -8.88 -11.52 -27.46
N LEU A 552 -7.70 -11.81 -26.88
CA LEU A 552 -6.71 -10.80 -26.51
C LEU A 552 -6.37 -9.95 -27.74
N LEU A 553 -6.14 -10.60 -28.89
CA LEU A 553 -5.82 -9.93 -30.14
C LEU A 553 -6.96 -9.05 -30.67
N ASP A 554 -8.17 -9.60 -30.72
CA ASP A 554 -9.35 -8.89 -31.23
C ASP A 554 -9.76 -7.75 -30.32
N LYS A 555 -9.79 -7.99 -29.00
CA LYS A 555 -10.18 -7.00 -27.99
C LYS A 555 -9.15 -5.90 -27.91
N LEU A 556 -7.85 -6.21 -27.82
CA LEU A 556 -6.78 -5.21 -27.84
C LEU A 556 -6.89 -4.33 -29.09
N ASN A 557 -6.97 -4.92 -30.29
CA ASN A 557 -7.08 -4.12 -31.51
C ASN A 557 -8.34 -3.25 -31.54
N LYS A 558 -9.50 -3.78 -31.11
CA LYS A 558 -10.75 -3.00 -31.04
C LYS A 558 -10.65 -1.83 -30.06
N GLU A 559 -10.13 -2.04 -28.86
CA GLU A 559 -9.98 -1.00 -27.85
C GLU A 559 -8.97 0.07 -28.27
N ILE A 560 -7.85 -0.32 -28.88
CA ILE A 560 -6.84 0.62 -29.39
C ILE A 560 -7.40 1.45 -30.55
N VAL A 561 -8.11 0.83 -31.50
CA VAL A 561 -8.77 1.57 -32.60
C VAL A 561 -9.82 2.52 -32.06
N PHE A 562 -10.69 2.05 -31.16
CA PHE A 562 -11.71 2.87 -30.52
C PHE A 562 -11.11 4.08 -29.78
N SER A 563 -10.01 3.87 -29.05
CA SER A 563 -9.29 4.92 -28.31
C SER A 563 -8.70 5.98 -29.24
N ILE A 564 -8.17 5.57 -30.40
CA ILE A 564 -7.65 6.50 -31.41
C ILE A 564 -8.78 7.29 -32.06
N GLU A 565 -9.91 6.64 -32.35
CA GLU A 565 -11.10 7.29 -32.93
C GLU A 565 -11.81 8.24 -31.94
N ASN A 566 -11.66 8.01 -30.63
CA ASN A 566 -12.31 8.77 -29.56
C ASN A 566 -11.24 9.29 -28.59
N SER A 567 -10.33 10.13 -29.07
CA SER A 567 -9.14 10.57 -28.34
C SER A 567 -9.38 11.62 -27.25
N ASN A 568 -10.61 12.09 -27.01
CA ASN A 568 -10.93 13.12 -26.01
C ASN A 568 -11.94 12.63 -24.94
N MET A 569 -11.82 11.37 -24.52
CA MET A 569 -12.80 10.74 -23.63
C MET A 569 -12.58 11.07 -22.14
N ASN A 570 -11.42 11.61 -21.78
CA ASN A 570 -11.21 12.20 -20.46
C ASN A 570 -11.81 13.61 -20.42
N GLU A 571 -13.00 13.76 -19.84
CA GLU A 571 -13.36 15.01 -19.19
C GLU A 571 -12.34 15.22 -18.08
N VAL A 572 -11.41 16.15 -18.27
CA VAL A 572 -10.34 16.43 -17.31
C VAL A 572 -11.02 16.83 -16.00
N ALA A 573 -10.94 15.96 -14.99
CA ALA A 573 -11.40 16.34 -13.66
C ALA A 573 -10.58 17.57 -13.22
N GLU A 574 -11.27 18.53 -12.60
CA GLU A 574 -10.82 19.91 -12.35
C GLU A 574 -9.47 20.04 -11.60
N TYR A 575 -8.96 18.94 -11.02
CA TYR A 575 -7.75 18.90 -10.19
C TYR A 575 -6.87 17.66 -10.45
N CYS A 576 -6.75 17.21 -11.71
CA CYS A 576 -5.88 16.07 -12.03
C CYS A 576 -4.39 16.45 -12.12
N ILE A 577 -3.55 15.50 -11.70
CA ILE A 577 -2.14 15.33 -12.11
C ILE A 577 -2.07 15.44 -13.64
N LYS A 578 -0.96 15.94 -14.19
CA LYS A 578 -0.61 15.94 -15.61
C LYS A 578 -0.72 14.52 -16.15
N VAL A 579 -1.86 14.27 -16.80
CA VAL A 579 -2.17 12.98 -17.37
C VAL A 579 -1.57 12.93 -18.78
N TYR A 580 -0.60 12.05 -19.01
CA TYR A 580 0.01 11.86 -20.34
C TYR A 580 -0.84 10.99 -21.29
N HIS A 581 -2.10 10.74 -20.94
CA HIS A 581 -3.05 9.93 -21.69
C HIS A 581 -4.41 10.62 -21.76
N THR A 582 -5.17 10.34 -22.82
CA THR A 582 -6.50 10.94 -23.02
C THR A 582 -7.65 9.96 -22.88
N ILE A 583 -7.34 8.67 -22.71
CA ILE A 583 -8.31 7.61 -22.42
C ILE A 583 -8.57 7.47 -20.91
N PRO A 584 -9.73 6.96 -20.47
CA PRO A 584 -10.02 6.71 -19.07
C PRO A 584 -8.99 5.82 -18.37
N PHE A 585 -8.60 6.17 -17.14
CA PHE A 585 -7.60 5.41 -16.37
C PHE A 585 -7.96 3.92 -16.21
N LYS A 586 -9.23 3.60 -15.94
CA LYS A 586 -9.70 2.21 -15.83
C LYS A 586 -9.47 1.41 -17.12
N GLN A 587 -9.67 2.04 -18.28
CA GLN A 587 -9.40 1.43 -19.59
C GLN A 587 -7.89 1.29 -19.84
N LEU A 588 -7.11 2.31 -19.50
CA LEU A 588 -5.64 2.28 -19.59
C LEU A 588 -5.04 1.13 -18.77
N SER A 589 -5.44 1.00 -17.50
CA SER A 589 -4.98 -0.06 -16.60
C SER A 589 -5.33 -1.44 -17.14
N PHE A 590 -6.55 -1.62 -17.66
CA PHE A 590 -6.94 -2.87 -18.31
C PHE A 590 -6.06 -3.20 -19.53
N LEU A 591 -5.80 -2.23 -20.42
CA LEU A 591 -4.91 -2.42 -21.58
C LEU A 591 -3.47 -2.76 -21.16
N ARG A 592 -2.98 -2.13 -20.08
CA ARG A 592 -1.64 -2.38 -19.53
C ARG A 592 -1.50 -3.84 -19.11
N PHE A 593 -2.49 -4.37 -18.41
CA PHE A 593 -2.48 -5.77 -17.99
C PHE A 593 -2.65 -6.75 -19.16
N ILE A 594 -3.46 -6.42 -20.19
CA ILE A 594 -3.49 -7.23 -21.43
C ILE A 594 -2.09 -7.33 -22.05
N LEU A 595 -1.35 -6.22 -22.13
CA LEU A 595 0.01 -6.23 -22.68
C LEU A 595 0.97 -7.00 -21.78
N LYS A 596 0.85 -6.90 -20.45
CA LYS A 596 1.61 -7.70 -19.49
C LYS A 596 1.36 -9.20 -19.69
N GLN A 597 0.11 -9.61 -19.94
CA GLN A 597 -0.21 -10.99 -20.29
C GLN A 597 0.47 -11.42 -21.59
N VAL A 598 0.45 -10.58 -22.63
CA VAL A 598 1.17 -10.85 -23.88
C VAL A 598 2.66 -11.04 -23.63
N LEU A 599 3.27 -10.20 -22.79
CA LEU A 599 4.68 -10.30 -22.42
C LEU A 599 4.98 -11.60 -21.66
N ASN A 600 4.13 -11.97 -20.69
CA ASN A 600 4.27 -13.19 -19.91
C ASN A 600 4.18 -14.45 -20.79
N ILE A 601 3.20 -14.49 -21.71
CA ILE A 601 3.06 -15.54 -22.74
C ILE A 601 4.34 -15.63 -23.58
N ILE A 602 4.87 -14.48 -24.04
CA ILE A 602 6.11 -14.44 -24.81
C ILE A 602 7.23 -15.04 -23.98
N ASN A 603 7.40 -14.65 -22.71
CA ASN A 603 8.48 -15.12 -21.83
C ASN A 603 8.46 -16.64 -21.63
N LEU A 604 7.32 -17.21 -21.26
CA LEU A 604 7.16 -18.63 -20.93
C LEU A 604 7.30 -19.57 -22.13
N ASP A 605 7.06 -19.07 -23.35
CA ASP A 605 7.11 -19.87 -24.56
C ASP A 605 8.53 -20.11 -25.09
N SER A 606 8.79 -21.33 -25.57
CA SER A 606 10.06 -21.72 -26.21
C SER A 606 10.22 -21.17 -27.64
N GLY A 607 9.18 -20.56 -28.21
CA GLY A 607 9.25 -19.67 -29.38
C GLY A 607 8.17 -19.89 -30.43
N ASP A 608 7.45 -21.01 -30.42
CA ASP A 608 6.48 -21.34 -31.48
C ASP A 608 5.13 -20.66 -31.29
N ILE A 609 4.63 -20.55 -30.05
CA ILE A 609 3.41 -19.80 -29.73
C ILE A 609 3.65 -18.29 -29.95
N SER A 610 4.84 -17.82 -29.59
CA SER A 610 5.29 -16.43 -29.81
C SER A 610 5.32 -16.11 -31.30
N LYS A 611 5.89 -16.99 -32.14
CA LYS A 611 5.84 -16.81 -33.61
C LYS A 611 4.42 -16.81 -34.14
N MET A 612 3.57 -17.71 -33.66
CA MET A 612 2.15 -17.75 -34.05
C MET A 612 1.46 -16.43 -33.71
N LEU A 613 1.63 -15.94 -32.48
CA LEU A 613 1.06 -14.67 -32.01
C LEU A 613 1.55 -13.49 -32.86
N LEU A 614 2.84 -13.46 -33.22
CA LEU A 614 3.41 -12.38 -34.03
C LEU A 614 3.04 -12.44 -35.51
N ASN A 615 2.67 -13.62 -36.02
CA ASN A 615 2.09 -13.77 -37.37
C ASN A 615 0.65 -13.22 -37.46
N THR A 616 0.05 -12.85 -36.33
CA THR A 616 -1.25 -12.16 -36.29
C THR A 616 -1.09 -10.65 -36.44
N PRO A 617 -2.19 -9.87 -36.56
CA PRO A 617 -2.14 -8.41 -36.63
C PRO A 617 -1.58 -7.70 -35.37
N ILE A 618 -1.16 -8.43 -34.33
CA ILE A 618 -0.74 -7.84 -33.05
C ILE A 618 0.34 -6.77 -33.20
N LEU A 619 1.35 -7.00 -34.05
CA LEU A 619 2.43 -6.04 -34.27
C LEU A 619 1.92 -4.72 -34.85
N LYS A 620 0.90 -4.77 -35.70
CA LYS A 620 0.24 -3.54 -36.19
C LYS A 620 -0.48 -2.80 -35.08
N THR A 621 -1.08 -3.53 -34.14
CA THR A 621 -1.73 -2.94 -32.94
C THR A 621 -0.70 -2.31 -32.02
N LEU A 622 0.41 -2.99 -31.72
CA LEU A 622 1.51 -2.45 -30.91
C LEU A 622 2.12 -1.20 -31.56
N ASN A 623 2.33 -1.23 -32.89
CA ASN A 623 2.82 -0.09 -33.65
C ASN A 623 1.86 1.12 -33.55
N LYS A 624 0.54 0.91 -33.55
CA LYS A 624 -0.43 2.00 -33.33
C LYS A 624 -0.27 2.65 -31.96
N ILE A 625 0.03 1.87 -30.91
CA ILE A 625 0.27 2.40 -29.57
C ILE A 625 1.52 3.29 -29.60
N LEU A 626 2.64 2.79 -30.13
CA LEU A 626 3.91 3.54 -30.25
C LEU A 626 3.74 4.88 -31.02
N LEU A 627 2.92 4.88 -32.07
CA LEU A 627 2.68 6.07 -32.90
C LEU A 627 1.71 7.10 -32.27
N ASN A 628 0.95 6.72 -31.24
CA ASN A 628 -0.09 7.56 -30.63
C ASN A 628 0.17 7.81 -29.13
N LYS A 629 1.42 8.18 -28.79
CA LYS A 629 1.86 8.35 -27.39
C LYS A 629 0.96 9.26 -26.55
N ASN A 630 0.46 10.37 -27.12
CA ASN A 630 -0.36 11.33 -26.38
C ASN A 630 -1.72 10.75 -25.96
N ILE A 631 -2.19 9.71 -26.65
CA ILE A 631 -3.46 9.04 -26.34
C ILE A 631 -3.26 8.01 -25.23
N PHE A 632 -2.18 7.23 -25.32
CA PHE A 632 -1.95 6.05 -24.50
C PHE A 632 -1.02 6.28 -23.29
N GLY A 633 -0.25 7.36 -23.27
CA GLY A 633 0.68 7.69 -22.19
C GLY A 633 1.88 6.75 -22.06
N PHE A 634 2.83 7.13 -21.20
CA PHE A 634 4.12 6.46 -21.09
C PHE A 634 4.05 5.04 -20.54
N THR A 635 3.07 4.74 -19.68
CA THR A 635 2.92 3.42 -19.06
C THR A 635 2.53 2.32 -20.05
N LEU A 636 1.76 2.63 -21.11
CA LEU A 636 1.51 1.66 -22.18
C LEU A 636 2.68 1.58 -23.14
N ILE A 637 3.32 2.72 -23.45
CA ILE A 637 4.48 2.75 -24.35
C ILE A 637 5.62 1.91 -23.77
N SER A 638 5.90 2.02 -22.47
CA SER A 638 6.91 1.21 -21.79
C SER A 638 6.61 -0.28 -21.91
N GLN A 639 5.36 -0.72 -21.70
CA GLN A 639 4.99 -2.13 -21.86
C GLN A 639 5.18 -2.62 -23.29
N VAL A 640 4.86 -1.80 -24.30
CA VAL A 640 5.10 -2.17 -25.70
C VAL A 640 6.60 -2.27 -26.00
N LEU A 641 7.42 -1.32 -25.52
CA LEU A 641 8.87 -1.37 -25.67
C LEU A 641 9.49 -2.58 -24.98
N ASN A 642 8.98 -2.95 -23.79
CA ASN A 642 9.42 -4.15 -23.08
C ASN A 642 9.13 -5.43 -23.90
N ILE A 643 7.94 -5.54 -24.49
CA ILE A 643 7.61 -6.63 -25.43
C ILE A 643 8.59 -6.66 -26.60
N VAL A 644 8.89 -5.50 -27.19
CA VAL A 644 9.86 -5.42 -28.30
C VAL A 644 11.25 -5.87 -27.83
N SER A 645 11.72 -5.41 -26.68
CA SER A 645 13.03 -5.76 -26.11
C SER A 645 13.17 -7.27 -25.89
N VAL A 646 12.18 -7.89 -25.23
CA VAL A 646 12.16 -9.33 -24.97
C VAL A 646 12.17 -10.14 -26.27
N LEU A 647 11.40 -9.71 -27.26
CA LEU A 647 11.37 -10.38 -28.56
C LEU A 647 12.72 -10.31 -29.28
N LEU A 648 13.41 -9.16 -29.22
CA LEU A 648 14.75 -9.01 -29.80
C LEU A 648 15.75 -9.96 -29.13
N ASN A 649 15.69 -10.09 -27.80
CA ASN A 649 16.60 -10.94 -27.04
C ASN A 649 16.34 -12.45 -27.20
N LYS A 650 15.13 -12.86 -27.60
CA LYS A 650 14.81 -14.29 -27.85
C LYS A 650 15.45 -14.87 -29.11
N GLY A 651 15.90 -14.05 -30.05
CA GLY A 651 16.74 -14.50 -31.17
C GLY A 651 16.42 -13.90 -32.54
N SER A 652 17.30 -14.18 -33.50
CA SER A 652 17.34 -13.53 -34.83
C SER A 652 16.08 -13.69 -35.69
N THR A 653 15.27 -14.73 -35.45
CA THR A 653 14.01 -14.91 -36.17
C THR A 653 13.00 -13.84 -35.80
N PHE A 654 12.91 -13.48 -34.51
CA PHE A 654 12.00 -12.44 -34.03
C PHE A 654 12.41 -11.05 -34.52
N PHE A 655 13.72 -10.78 -34.58
CA PHE A 655 14.24 -9.58 -35.24
C PHE A 655 13.71 -9.44 -36.67
N GLN A 656 13.78 -10.50 -37.49
CA GLN A 656 13.28 -10.43 -38.86
C GLN A 656 11.77 -10.19 -38.94
N ILE A 657 10.99 -10.73 -38.01
CA ILE A 657 9.55 -10.51 -37.93
C ILE A 657 9.25 -9.05 -37.59
N LEU A 658 9.91 -8.50 -36.56
CA LEU A 658 9.78 -7.09 -36.15
C LEU A 658 10.20 -6.12 -37.25
N HIS A 659 11.29 -6.44 -37.95
CA HIS A 659 11.78 -5.68 -39.10
C HIS A 659 10.74 -5.65 -40.23
N LYS A 660 10.20 -6.81 -40.62
CA LYS A 660 9.15 -6.93 -41.65
C LYS A 660 7.86 -6.19 -41.27
N ALA A 661 7.52 -6.16 -39.98
CA ALA A 661 6.36 -5.42 -39.48
C ALA A 661 6.57 -3.90 -39.42
N GLY A 662 7.79 -3.41 -39.69
CA GLY A 662 8.15 -2.00 -39.59
C GLY A 662 8.30 -1.49 -38.15
N THR A 663 8.23 -2.38 -37.15
CA THR A 663 8.30 -2.01 -35.73
C THR A 663 9.65 -1.41 -35.38
N ILE A 664 10.76 -2.00 -35.88
CA ILE A 664 12.12 -1.47 -35.65
C ILE A 664 12.24 -0.04 -36.18
N SER A 665 11.78 0.20 -37.42
CA SER A 665 11.82 1.54 -38.01
C SER A 665 10.96 2.54 -37.24
N ILE A 666 9.81 2.12 -36.71
CA ILE A 666 8.96 2.99 -35.87
C ILE A 666 9.68 3.35 -34.58
N VAL A 667 10.33 2.39 -33.91
CA VAL A 667 11.10 2.65 -32.68
C VAL A 667 12.23 3.63 -32.97
N LEU A 668 13.07 3.37 -33.98
CA LEU A 668 14.20 4.25 -34.32
C LEU A 668 13.76 5.66 -34.73
N ASN A 669 12.71 5.78 -35.53
CA ASN A 669 12.23 7.08 -36.02
C ASN A 669 11.56 7.93 -34.93
N ASN A 670 11.11 7.31 -33.84
CA ASN A 670 10.42 7.99 -32.75
C ASN A 670 11.21 7.93 -31.43
N PHE A 671 12.49 7.53 -31.46
CA PHE A 671 13.27 7.24 -30.25
C PHE A 671 13.33 8.42 -29.27
N GLN A 672 13.47 9.65 -29.79
CA GLN A 672 13.43 10.87 -28.99
C GLN A 672 12.18 10.97 -28.11
N HIS A 673 11.04 10.41 -28.55
CA HIS A 673 9.80 10.45 -27.81
C HIS A 673 9.72 9.44 -26.66
N PHE A 674 10.65 8.50 -26.57
CA PHE A 674 10.78 7.56 -25.45
C PHE A 674 11.67 8.12 -24.32
N VAL A 675 12.30 9.28 -24.54
CA VAL A 675 13.02 10.05 -23.52
C VAL A 675 12.01 11.04 -22.92
N ASN A 676 11.47 10.72 -21.74
CA ASN A 676 10.45 11.55 -21.08
C ASN A 676 10.40 11.29 -19.56
N VAL A 677 9.59 12.06 -18.83
CA VAL A 677 9.43 11.99 -17.36
C VAL A 677 8.75 10.69 -16.92
N PHE A 678 9.44 9.55 -17.11
CA PHE A 678 9.05 8.21 -16.68
C PHE A 678 10.29 7.28 -16.63
N PRO A 679 10.84 6.95 -15.44
CA PRO A 679 12.09 6.20 -15.25
C PRO A 679 12.17 4.88 -16.03
N ASP A 680 11.12 4.06 -15.97
CA ASP A 680 11.10 2.77 -16.65
C ASP A 680 11.29 2.92 -18.16
N LEU A 681 10.82 4.03 -18.75
CA LEU A 681 10.99 4.30 -20.17
C LEU A 681 12.45 4.53 -20.53
N PHE A 682 13.22 5.17 -19.65
CA PHE A 682 14.66 5.39 -19.84
C PHE A 682 15.43 4.09 -19.80
N LEU A 683 15.22 3.27 -18.76
CA LEU A 683 15.85 1.96 -18.62
C LEU A 683 15.55 1.07 -19.84
N LEU A 684 14.28 1.01 -20.24
CA LEU A 684 13.84 0.25 -21.42
C LEU A 684 14.40 0.82 -22.72
N SER A 685 14.59 2.13 -22.83
CA SER A 685 15.16 2.76 -24.04
C SER A 685 16.61 2.35 -24.25
N VAL A 686 17.42 2.29 -23.18
CA VAL A 686 18.80 1.77 -23.25
C VAL A 686 18.79 0.29 -23.64
N GLY A 687 18.00 -0.54 -22.94
CA GLY A 687 17.92 -1.97 -23.20
C GLY A 687 17.47 -2.31 -24.62
N VAL A 688 16.41 -1.66 -25.13
CA VAL A 688 15.91 -1.85 -26.50
C VAL A 688 16.97 -1.44 -27.53
N LEU A 689 17.67 -0.33 -27.30
CA LEU A 689 18.70 0.14 -28.22
C LEU A 689 19.89 -0.84 -28.27
N SER A 690 20.36 -1.31 -27.12
CA SER A 690 21.38 -2.37 -27.04
C SER A 690 20.97 -3.62 -27.81
N SER A 691 19.75 -4.13 -27.58
CA SER A 691 19.23 -5.29 -28.30
C SER A 691 19.14 -5.09 -29.82
N LEU A 692 18.84 -3.87 -30.29
CA LEU A 692 18.78 -3.53 -31.71
C LEU A 692 20.17 -3.47 -32.36
N CYS A 693 21.17 -2.96 -31.64
CA CYS A 693 22.54 -2.76 -32.12
C CYS A 693 23.31 -4.06 -32.36
N VAL A 694 22.81 -5.21 -31.87
CA VAL A 694 23.33 -6.54 -32.24
C VAL A 694 23.33 -6.73 -33.77
N ASN A 695 22.43 -6.08 -34.50
CA ASN A 695 22.43 -6.07 -35.96
C ASN A 695 23.26 -4.91 -36.51
N LYS A 696 24.30 -5.24 -37.29
CA LYS A 696 25.23 -4.26 -37.88
C LYS A 696 24.58 -3.20 -38.77
N GLU A 697 23.53 -3.53 -39.52
CA GLU A 697 22.84 -2.55 -40.37
C GLU A 697 22.10 -1.51 -39.53
N ILE A 698 21.43 -1.98 -38.46
CA ILE A 698 20.72 -1.11 -37.52
C ILE A 698 21.69 -0.28 -36.68
N LEU A 699 22.82 -0.86 -36.27
CA LEU A 699 23.88 -0.14 -35.56
C LEU A 699 24.35 1.07 -36.37
N GLN A 700 24.60 0.89 -37.67
CA GLN A 700 24.98 2.00 -38.55
C GLN A 700 23.84 3.02 -38.73
N GLU A 701 22.59 2.57 -38.73
CA GLU A 701 21.42 3.45 -38.72
C GLU A 701 21.34 4.29 -37.44
N VAL A 702 21.60 3.69 -36.27
CA VAL A 702 21.63 4.35 -34.95
C VAL A 702 22.69 5.45 -34.90
N ILE A 703 23.90 5.15 -35.38
CA ILE A 703 25.00 6.13 -35.46
C ILE A 703 24.64 7.26 -36.43
N SER A 704 24.22 6.91 -37.65
CA SER A 704 23.93 7.91 -38.70
C SER A 704 22.74 8.84 -38.38
N LYS A 705 21.77 8.37 -37.58
CA LYS A 705 20.64 9.17 -37.10
C LYS A 705 20.93 9.94 -35.81
N ASN A 706 22.13 9.81 -35.27
CA ASN A 706 22.54 10.33 -33.96
C ASN A 706 21.52 10.03 -32.85
N ILE A 707 21.13 8.76 -32.68
CA ILE A 707 20.14 8.38 -31.68
C ILE A 707 20.75 8.35 -30.26
N LEU A 708 22.06 8.05 -30.14
CA LEU A 708 22.76 7.91 -28.87
C LEU A 708 22.71 9.18 -28.01
N GLN A 709 22.68 10.37 -28.63
CA GLN A 709 22.58 11.65 -27.91
C GLN A 709 21.36 11.70 -26.96
N TYR A 710 20.28 10.99 -27.29
CA TYR A 710 19.05 10.98 -26.51
C TYR A 710 19.20 10.22 -25.20
N LEU A 711 20.12 9.25 -25.12
CA LEU A 711 20.42 8.55 -23.86
C LEU A 711 21.01 9.52 -22.83
N PHE A 712 21.73 10.55 -23.26
CA PHE A 712 22.35 11.51 -22.33
C PHE A 712 21.51 12.77 -22.09
N GLU A 713 20.24 12.82 -22.54
CA GLU A 713 19.32 13.93 -22.23
C GLU A 713 18.98 14.10 -20.74
N PRO A 714 18.85 13.03 -19.92
CA PRO A 714 18.67 13.20 -18.47
C PRO A 714 19.77 14.07 -17.84
N LEU A 715 21.00 13.98 -18.32
CA LEU A 715 22.12 14.80 -17.83
C LEU A 715 22.03 16.29 -18.20
N LYS A 716 21.05 16.68 -19.03
CA LYS A 716 20.80 18.05 -19.47
C LYS A 716 19.51 18.64 -18.88
N ASN A 717 18.64 17.81 -18.30
CA ASN A 717 17.33 18.25 -17.84
C ASN A 717 17.01 17.63 -16.48
N ALA A 718 16.99 18.47 -15.44
CA ALA A 718 16.70 18.05 -14.07
C ALA A 718 15.31 17.42 -13.94
N GLU A 719 14.31 17.91 -14.68
CA GLU A 719 12.95 17.34 -14.70
C GLU A 719 12.94 15.89 -15.17
N LEU A 720 13.79 15.52 -16.14
CA LEU A 720 13.90 14.14 -16.62
C LEU A 720 14.67 13.24 -15.64
N SER A 721 15.63 13.80 -14.91
CA SER A 721 16.51 13.07 -14.01
C SER A 721 15.96 12.89 -12.60
N ARG A 722 15.03 13.76 -12.17
CA ARG A 722 14.47 13.76 -10.82
C ARG A 722 13.91 12.40 -10.42
N ASP A 723 13.20 11.74 -11.32
CA ASP A 723 12.59 10.43 -11.07
C ASP A 723 13.59 9.25 -11.19
N LEU A 724 14.76 9.47 -11.80
CA LEU A 724 15.85 8.48 -11.85
C LEU A 724 16.66 8.50 -10.56
N VAL A 725 16.85 9.69 -9.99
CA VAL A 725 17.54 9.92 -8.71
C VAL A 725 16.66 9.37 -7.57
N GLY A 726 17.24 8.50 -6.72
CA GLY A 726 16.50 7.77 -5.68
C GLY A 726 16.49 6.25 -5.86
N GLY A 727 17.38 5.73 -6.72
CA GLY A 727 17.71 4.30 -6.79
C GLY A 727 17.63 3.65 -8.18
N MET A 728 17.19 4.36 -9.23
CA MET A 728 17.21 3.86 -10.62
C MET A 728 18.39 4.39 -11.44
N ASP A 729 19.02 5.48 -11.03
CA ASP A 729 20.25 6.05 -11.58
C ASP A 729 21.41 5.05 -11.66
N THR A 730 21.58 4.20 -10.64
CA THR A 730 22.57 3.12 -10.64
C THR A 730 22.25 2.06 -11.69
N GLU A 731 20.99 1.64 -11.78
CA GLU A 731 20.54 0.65 -12.77
C GLU A 731 20.69 1.19 -14.20
N TYR A 732 20.36 2.47 -14.39
CA TYR A 732 20.53 3.19 -15.63
C TYR A 732 22.00 3.23 -16.08
N SER A 733 22.91 3.56 -15.16
CA SER A 733 24.35 3.60 -15.42
C SER A 733 24.91 2.21 -15.76
N ASN A 734 24.46 1.16 -15.07
CA ASN A 734 24.85 -0.22 -15.37
C ASN A 734 24.41 -0.64 -16.78
N LEU A 735 23.18 -0.32 -17.19
CA LEU A 735 22.68 -0.64 -18.54
C LEU A 735 23.47 0.09 -19.64
N LEU A 736 23.91 1.32 -19.39
CA LEU A 736 24.80 2.04 -20.30
C LEU A 736 26.16 1.35 -20.43
N ASP A 737 26.75 0.91 -19.31
CA ASP A 737 28.03 0.20 -19.32
C ASP A 737 27.92 -1.16 -20.02
N GLU A 738 26.85 -1.92 -19.76
CA GLU A 738 26.55 -3.16 -20.48
C GLU A 738 26.46 -2.92 -21.99
N THR A 739 25.75 -1.86 -22.41
CA THR A 739 25.63 -1.49 -23.83
C THR A 739 26.98 -1.13 -24.45
N TYR A 740 27.85 -0.42 -23.71
CA TYR A 740 29.20 -0.08 -24.15
C TYR A 740 30.08 -1.33 -24.34
N ASN A 741 29.97 -2.30 -23.42
CA ASN A 741 30.76 -3.53 -23.45
C ASN A 741 30.27 -4.51 -24.52
N ASP A 742 28.96 -4.59 -24.74
CA ASP A 742 28.36 -5.51 -25.70
C ASP A 742 28.57 -5.08 -27.17
N HIS A 743 28.75 -3.78 -27.42
CA HIS A 743 28.83 -3.21 -28.78
C HIS A 743 30.09 -2.36 -29.00
N PRO A 744 31.24 -2.96 -29.34
CA PRO A 744 32.50 -2.25 -29.57
C PRO A 744 32.41 -1.12 -30.62
N ASP A 745 31.59 -1.31 -31.65
CA ASP A 745 31.39 -0.32 -32.72
C ASP A 745 30.65 0.95 -32.24
N LEU A 746 30.01 0.93 -31.06
CA LEU A 746 29.32 2.10 -30.47
C LEU A 746 30.19 2.87 -29.48
N GLN A 747 31.30 2.29 -29.00
CA GLN A 747 32.08 2.84 -27.89
C GLN A 747 32.51 4.28 -28.17
N GLU A 748 33.15 4.53 -29.31
CA GLU A 748 33.63 5.88 -29.66
C GLU A 748 32.48 6.91 -29.68
N SER A 749 31.32 6.52 -30.20
CA SER A 749 30.15 7.41 -30.30
C SER A 749 29.45 7.65 -28.95
N LEU A 750 29.37 6.63 -28.10
CA LEU A 750 28.83 6.76 -26.73
C LEU A 750 29.72 7.68 -25.88
N GLU A 751 31.03 7.48 -25.96
CA GLU A 751 32.01 8.32 -25.26
C GLU A 751 31.96 9.77 -25.75
N ASP A 752 31.87 9.98 -27.07
CA ASP A 752 31.80 11.31 -27.67
C ASP A 752 30.55 12.07 -27.23
N GLU A 753 29.38 11.41 -27.23
CA GLU A 753 28.13 12.02 -26.77
C GLU A 753 28.15 12.29 -25.25
N PHE A 754 28.67 11.36 -24.44
CA PHE A 754 28.82 11.58 -23.01
C PHE A 754 29.77 12.74 -22.69
N LEU A 755 30.94 12.77 -23.31
CA LEU A 755 31.91 13.87 -23.19
C LEU A 755 31.31 15.20 -23.65
N ASN A 756 30.48 15.19 -24.69
CA ASN A 756 29.81 16.39 -25.18
C ASN A 756 28.87 16.99 -24.11
N VAL A 757 28.18 16.16 -23.34
CA VAL A 757 27.34 16.64 -22.23
C VAL A 757 28.20 17.08 -21.06
N VAL A 758 29.08 16.21 -20.55
CA VAL A 758 29.82 16.46 -19.30
C VAL A 758 30.81 17.62 -19.41
N ASN A 759 31.44 17.83 -20.58
CA ASN A 759 32.45 18.88 -20.76
C ASN A 759 31.89 20.24 -21.20
N LYS A 760 30.61 20.33 -21.58
CA LYS A 760 30.06 21.56 -22.19
C LYS A 760 28.75 22.03 -21.60
N PHE A 761 27.99 21.17 -20.94
CA PHE A 761 26.69 21.53 -20.40
C PHE A 761 26.86 22.25 -19.05
N ASP A 762 26.44 23.51 -18.98
CA ASP A 762 26.38 24.24 -17.73
C ASP A 762 25.12 23.83 -16.96
N LYS A 763 25.31 23.33 -15.75
CA LYS A 763 24.24 22.75 -14.92
C LYS A 763 23.43 23.78 -14.13
N GLY A 764 23.70 25.07 -14.34
CA GLY A 764 23.00 26.16 -13.65
C GLY A 764 23.64 26.56 -12.31
N GLU A 765 23.05 27.54 -11.64
CA GLU A 765 23.47 28.00 -10.30
C GLU A 765 22.60 27.36 -9.22
N TYR A 766 23.16 27.18 -8.01
CA TYR A 766 22.39 26.71 -6.86
C TYR A 766 21.34 27.78 -6.48
N GLU A 767 20.14 27.34 -6.10
CA GLU A 767 19.17 28.22 -5.48
C GLU A 767 19.75 28.78 -4.16
N LYS A 768 19.51 30.07 -3.89
CA LYS A 768 20.05 30.77 -2.73
C LYS A 768 19.34 30.38 -1.43
N ASN A 769 19.47 29.14 -0.99
CA ASN A 769 19.04 28.71 0.35
C ASN A 769 20.28 28.31 1.14
N ILE A 770 21.04 29.31 1.60
CA ILE A 770 22.29 29.10 2.32
C ILE A 770 21.97 28.97 3.81
N PHE A 771 21.83 27.74 4.28
CA PHE A 771 21.88 27.43 5.70
C PHE A 771 23.34 27.33 6.15
N MET A 772 23.73 28.17 7.10
CA MET A 772 25.04 28.12 7.74
C MET A 772 24.93 27.62 9.17
N GLU A 773 25.88 26.77 9.58
CA GLU A 773 26.00 26.26 10.95
C GLU A 773 26.89 27.17 11.80
N ASP A 774 26.43 27.58 12.98
CA ASP A 774 27.24 28.31 13.95
C ASP A 774 28.16 27.37 14.77
N LYS A 775 29.03 27.95 15.60
CA LYS A 775 29.95 27.18 16.46
C LYS A 775 29.26 26.29 17.51
N ASN A 776 27.95 26.44 17.69
CA ASN A 776 27.14 25.72 18.67
C ASN A 776 26.21 24.68 18.01
N GLY A 777 26.27 24.52 16.68
CA GLY A 777 25.43 23.61 15.91
C GLY A 777 24.03 24.15 15.57
N ASN A 778 23.84 25.48 15.55
CA ASN A 778 22.58 26.11 15.13
C ASN A 778 22.64 26.50 13.66
N TYR A 779 21.54 26.31 12.94
CA TYR A 779 21.44 26.65 11.54
C TYR A 779 20.70 27.98 11.35
N PHE A 780 21.22 28.84 10.47
CA PHE A 780 20.55 30.09 10.08
C PHE A 780 20.55 30.24 8.55
N ASP A 781 19.41 30.68 8.02
CA ASP A 781 19.28 31.12 6.64
C ASP A 781 19.85 32.54 6.52
N SER A 782 20.79 32.74 5.62
CA SER A 782 21.43 34.04 5.37
C SER A 782 20.47 35.18 5.01
N GLU A 783 19.26 34.88 4.51
CA GLU A 783 18.24 35.88 4.17
C GLU A 783 17.13 36.01 5.25
N SER A 784 17.09 35.13 6.25
CA SER A 784 16.08 35.15 7.32
C SER A 784 16.65 35.63 8.66
N GLU A 785 15.87 36.40 9.42
CA GLU A 785 16.20 36.75 10.81
C GLU A 785 16.03 35.56 11.79
N ASN A 786 15.60 34.39 11.30
CA ASN A 786 15.20 33.25 12.11
C ASN A 786 16.36 32.28 12.37
N TRP A 787 16.51 31.89 13.64
CA TRP A 787 17.48 30.92 14.12
C TRP A 787 16.78 29.59 14.35
N TYR A 788 17.27 28.51 13.75
CA TYR A 788 16.76 27.16 14.02
C TYR A 788 17.64 26.48 15.07
N ASN A 789 17.05 26.13 16.22
CA ASN A 789 17.75 25.43 17.29
C ASN A 789 17.92 23.96 16.92
N LYS A 790 19.16 23.54 16.65
CA LYS A 790 19.67 22.15 16.55
C LYS A 790 19.03 21.19 15.53
N GLU A 791 17.86 21.49 15.00
CA GLU A 791 17.20 20.68 13.98
C GLU A 791 16.75 21.59 12.84
N ILE A 792 17.26 21.32 11.64
CA ILE A 792 16.73 21.89 10.40
C ILE A 792 15.39 21.20 10.18
N PRO A 793 14.28 21.93 9.97
CA PRO A 793 13.03 21.30 9.55
C PRO A 793 13.28 20.42 8.32
N ASP A 794 12.73 19.20 8.25
CA ASP A 794 12.94 18.29 7.11
C ASP A 794 12.61 18.95 5.75
N SER A 795 11.68 19.91 5.75
CA SER A 795 11.30 20.72 4.59
C SER A 795 12.34 21.76 4.15
N LEU A 796 13.33 22.07 5.00
CA LEU A 796 14.39 23.06 4.79
C LEU A 796 15.77 22.41 4.68
N ALA A 797 15.92 21.14 5.07
CA ALA A 797 17.09 20.34 4.77
C ALA A 797 17.05 19.97 3.28
N SER A 798 17.36 20.91 2.40
CA SER A 798 17.57 20.59 0.98
C SER A 798 18.76 19.65 0.90
N ASP A 799 18.50 18.35 0.83
CA ASP A 799 19.52 17.37 0.49
C ASP A 799 20.05 17.75 -0.89
N TYR A 800 21.38 17.94 -0.97
CA TYR A 800 22.08 18.43 -2.15
C TYR A 800 21.59 17.71 -3.40
N ASP A 801 21.38 16.40 -3.29
CA ASP A 801 21.00 15.50 -4.39
C ASP A 801 19.58 15.74 -4.95
N TYR A 802 18.77 16.59 -4.31
CA TYR A 802 17.41 16.93 -4.75
C TYR A 802 17.30 18.34 -5.34
N THR A 803 18.37 19.14 -5.31
CA THR A 803 18.41 20.40 -6.08
C THR A 803 18.57 20.09 -7.57
N ASP A 804 18.03 20.90 -8.48
CA ASP A 804 18.18 20.67 -9.93
C ASP A 804 19.64 20.51 -10.36
N VAL A 805 20.53 21.37 -9.84
CA VAL A 805 21.98 21.29 -10.09
C VAL A 805 22.57 20.02 -9.49
N GLY A 806 22.14 19.66 -8.27
CA GLY A 806 22.56 18.45 -7.56
C GLY A 806 22.15 17.17 -8.29
N ILE A 807 20.90 17.06 -8.74
CA ILE A 807 20.36 15.96 -9.55
C ILE A 807 21.21 15.75 -10.81
N LEU A 808 21.51 16.82 -11.55
CA LEU A 808 22.33 16.74 -12.76
C LEU A 808 23.79 16.36 -12.47
N ASN A 809 24.35 16.88 -11.38
CA ASN A 809 25.68 16.51 -10.92
C ASN A 809 25.74 15.05 -10.49
N LYS A 810 24.75 14.57 -9.74
CA LYS A 810 24.61 13.19 -9.31
C LYS A 810 24.60 12.25 -10.49
N MET A 811 23.70 12.45 -11.46
CA MET A 811 23.62 11.62 -12.67
C MET A 811 24.96 11.57 -13.44
N SER A 812 25.64 12.72 -13.54
CA SER A 812 26.96 12.77 -14.20
C SER A 812 28.02 11.96 -13.44
N MET A 813 28.06 12.09 -12.11
CA MET A 813 29.05 11.41 -11.27
C MET A 813 28.77 9.92 -11.16
N MET A 814 27.50 9.53 -11.03
CA MET A 814 27.09 8.12 -11.01
C MET A 814 27.49 7.40 -12.29
N ILE A 815 27.24 8.01 -13.46
CA ILE A 815 27.69 7.43 -14.73
C ILE A 815 29.22 7.37 -14.78
N LEU A 816 29.95 8.40 -14.34
CA LEU A 816 31.42 8.33 -14.30
C LEU A 816 31.95 7.25 -13.34
N SER A 817 31.32 7.06 -12.17
CA SER A 817 31.74 6.03 -11.21
C SER A 817 31.45 4.62 -11.71
N THR A 818 30.33 4.43 -12.41
CA THR A 818 29.89 3.12 -12.92
C THR A 818 30.55 2.79 -14.27
N CYS A 819 30.45 3.69 -15.24
CA CYS A 819 30.94 3.54 -16.60
C CYS A 819 32.42 3.95 -16.68
N LYS A 820 33.31 2.96 -16.51
CA LYS A 820 34.77 3.17 -16.44
C LYS A 820 35.43 3.28 -17.83
N TRP A 821 34.91 4.16 -18.68
CA TRP A 821 35.33 4.26 -20.08
C TRP A 821 36.63 5.05 -20.25
N ASN A 822 37.72 4.38 -20.65
CA ASN A 822 39.08 4.93 -20.66
C ASN A 822 39.23 6.26 -21.42
N ARG A 823 38.67 6.35 -22.62
CA ARG A 823 38.80 7.57 -23.45
C ARG A 823 38.00 8.73 -22.88
N VAL A 824 36.92 8.47 -22.14
CA VAL A 824 36.21 9.52 -21.37
C VAL A 824 37.16 10.10 -20.33
N PHE A 825 37.77 9.28 -19.48
CA PHE A 825 38.69 9.76 -18.44
C PHE A 825 39.91 10.49 -19.00
N GLN A 826 40.44 10.06 -20.15
CA GLN A 826 41.55 10.73 -20.81
C GLN A 826 41.19 12.15 -21.30
N ASN A 827 39.96 12.32 -21.81
CA ASN A 827 39.48 13.54 -22.46
C ASN A 827 38.51 14.38 -21.61
N LEU A 828 38.24 13.95 -20.37
CA LEU A 828 37.40 14.67 -19.43
C LEU A 828 38.02 16.03 -19.10
N ASN A 829 37.24 17.10 -19.22
CA ASN A 829 37.60 18.41 -18.73
C ASN A 829 37.29 18.48 -17.24
N ILE A 830 38.17 17.87 -16.45
CA ILE A 830 38.03 17.76 -14.99
C ILE A 830 37.88 19.13 -14.34
N GLU A 831 38.57 20.16 -14.86
CA GLU A 831 38.44 21.53 -14.36
C GLU A 831 37.00 22.05 -14.52
N PHE A 832 36.38 21.84 -15.68
CA PHE A 832 34.99 22.24 -15.91
C PHE A 832 34.01 21.45 -15.03
N VAL A 833 34.21 20.13 -14.92
CA VAL A 833 33.35 19.26 -14.09
C VAL A 833 33.41 19.67 -12.62
N LEU A 834 34.62 19.88 -12.08
CA LEU A 834 34.78 20.32 -10.70
C LEU A 834 34.20 21.72 -10.48
N LYS A 835 34.39 22.66 -11.42
CA LYS A 835 33.73 23.97 -11.36
C LYS A 835 32.20 23.89 -11.46
N SER A 836 31.65 22.83 -12.06
CA SER A 836 30.20 22.63 -12.13
C SER A 836 29.60 22.15 -10.80
N ILE A 837 30.41 21.52 -9.94
CA ILE A 837 30.04 21.04 -8.60
C ILE A 837 30.37 22.10 -7.54
N PHE A 838 31.62 22.57 -7.52
CA PHE A 838 32.12 23.53 -6.54
C PHE A 838 31.81 24.98 -6.96
N LYS A 839 30.53 25.32 -7.07
CA LYS A 839 30.06 26.70 -7.30
C LYS A 839 29.79 27.42 -5.98
N GLU A 840 29.74 28.75 -6.06
CA GLU A 840 29.28 29.58 -4.95
C GLU A 840 27.84 29.20 -4.58
N GLY A 841 27.55 29.10 -3.28
CA GLY A 841 26.23 28.66 -2.79
C GLY A 841 26.01 27.15 -2.72
N ILE A 842 27.05 26.31 -2.85
CA ILE A 842 26.92 24.87 -2.63
C ILE A 842 26.32 24.56 -1.23
N PRO A 843 25.26 23.75 -1.14
CA PRO A 843 24.65 23.39 0.15
C PRO A 843 25.62 22.68 1.09
N PHE A 844 25.50 22.94 2.40
CA PHE A 844 26.29 22.24 3.43
C PHE A 844 26.08 20.72 3.40
N SER A 845 24.89 20.27 2.96
CA SER A 845 24.50 18.86 2.80
C SER A 845 25.30 18.12 1.73
N PHE A 846 26.09 18.82 0.90
CA PHE A 846 26.96 18.18 -0.10
C PHE A 846 27.89 17.12 0.51
N GLY A 847 28.48 17.39 1.68
CA GLY A 847 29.44 16.45 2.30
C GLY A 847 28.86 15.09 2.66
N SER A 848 27.54 14.98 2.81
CA SER A 848 26.80 13.73 3.07
C SER A 848 26.07 13.19 1.85
N SER A 849 26.16 13.86 0.70
CA SER A 849 25.43 13.50 -0.53
C SER A 849 26.00 12.26 -1.23
N GLU A 850 25.16 11.56 -1.99
CA GLU A 850 25.61 10.49 -2.89
C GLU A 850 26.48 11.04 -4.02
N THR A 851 26.24 12.28 -4.47
CA THR A 851 27.13 12.94 -5.42
C THR A 851 28.56 13.06 -4.89
N HIS A 852 28.73 13.38 -3.61
CA HIS A 852 30.05 13.42 -2.98
C HIS A 852 30.69 12.03 -2.95
N ASN A 853 29.95 10.99 -2.57
CA ASN A 853 30.45 9.62 -2.58
C ASN A 853 30.89 9.18 -3.99
N ALA A 854 30.07 9.43 -5.02
CA ALA A 854 30.40 9.11 -6.40
C ALA A 854 31.63 9.89 -6.90
N LEU A 855 31.76 11.17 -6.53
CA LEU A 855 32.96 11.96 -6.82
C LEU A 855 34.20 11.36 -6.12
N VAL A 856 34.06 10.96 -4.87
CA VAL A 856 35.12 10.30 -4.10
C VAL A 856 35.51 9.00 -4.77
N ASP A 857 34.56 8.18 -5.23
CA ASP A 857 34.83 6.94 -5.96
C ASP A 857 35.60 7.23 -7.26
N VAL A 858 35.16 8.20 -8.06
CA VAL A 858 35.85 8.66 -9.27
C VAL A 858 37.31 9.09 -9.00
N ILE A 859 37.60 9.65 -7.81
CA ILE A 859 38.95 10.10 -7.41
C ILE A 859 39.77 8.98 -6.76
N ASN A 860 39.14 8.15 -5.93
CA ASN A 860 39.80 7.20 -5.03
C ASN A 860 39.98 5.81 -5.63
N ASP A 861 39.24 5.44 -6.68
CA ASP A 861 39.08 4.05 -7.04
C ASP A 861 40.42 3.33 -7.15
N LYS A 862 40.60 2.37 -6.25
CA LYS A 862 41.56 1.28 -6.39
C LYS A 862 40.87 0.31 -7.33
N TYR A 863 41.48 0.02 -8.47
CA TYR A 863 41.07 -1.07 -9.34
C TYR A 863 41.13 -2.41 -8.58
N ASP A 864 40.13 -2.71 -7.77
CA ASP A 864 39.95 -4.03 -7.18
C ASP A 864 39.61 -4.98 -8.33
N THR A 865 40.57 -5.84 -8.66
CA THR A 865 40.63 -6.82 -9.77
C THR A 865 41.41 -6.43 -11.03
N ILE A 866 42.64 -5.94 -10.88
CA ILE A 866 43.68 -6.20 -11.89
C ILE A 866 44.49 -7.41 -11.40
N SER A 867 44.37 -8.55 -12.10
CA SER A 867 45.35 -9.63 -11.99
C SER A 867 46.72 -9.06 -12.30
N GLU A 868 47.73 -9.34 -11.47
CA GLU A 868 49.10 -8.79 -11.41
C GLU A 868 49.92 -8.70 -12.73
N ASN A 869 49.36 -8.97 -13.91
CA ASN A 869 50.12 -9.09 -15.16
C ASN A 869 49.71 -8.21 -16.35
N ASP A 870 48.64 -7.42 -16.32
CA ASP A 870 48.34 -6.52 -17.46
C ASP A 870 47.76 -5.16 -16.99
N LEU A 871 48.47 -4.07 -17.34
CA LEU A 871 48.06 -2.64 -17.33
C LEU A 871 48.11 -1.84 -15.99
N GLU A 872 49.23 -1.87 -15.25
CA GLU A 872 49.47 -0.91 -14.13
C GLU A 872 49.74 0.55 -14.60
N ASP A 873 50.25 0.76 -15.83
CA ASP A 873 50.74 2.08 -16.27
C ASP A 873 49.65 3.02 -16.82
N GLU A 874 48.56 2.51 -17.41
CA GLU A 874 47.57 3.33 -18.13
C GLU A 874 46.62 4.10 -17.19
N TYR A 875 46.39 3.55 -15.98
CA TYR A 875 45.42 4.07 -15.02
C TYR A 875 46.03 4.95 -13.91
N LEU A 876 47.32 4.77 -13.61
CA LEU A 876 48.05 5.62 -12.66
C LEU A 876 48.05 7.09 -13.11
N TRP A 877 48.18 7.32 -14.42
CA TRP A 877 48.21 8.65 -15.02
C TRP A 877 46.89 9.42 -14.88
N VAL A 878 45.75 8.74 -15.03
CA VAL A 878 44.42 9.36 -14.88
C VAL A 878 44.24 9.84 -13.45
N ARG A 879 44.56 8.99 -12.46
CA ARG A 879 44.47 9.34 -11.05
C ARG A 879 45.38 10.51 -10.68
N GLU A 880 46.63 10.52 -11.16
CA GLU A 880 47.56 11.63 -10.94
C GLU A 880 47.06 12.94 -11.59
N LYS A 881 46.54 12.87 -12.82
CA LYS A 881 45.97 14.03 -13.52
C LYS A 881 44.75 14.59 -12.81
N THR A 882 43.81 13.74 -12.40
CA THR A 882 42.60 14.13 -11.68
C THR A 882 42.92 14.71 -10.30
N LEU A 883 43.78 14.05 -9.52
CA LEU A 883 44.24 14.56 -8.23
C LEU A 883 44.97 15.89 -8.38
N LYS A 884 45.80 16.06 -9.40
CA LYS A 884 46.51 17.33 -9.62
C LYS A 884 45.54 18.49 -9.88
N VAL A 885 44.57 18.31 -10.78
CA VAL A 885 43.56 19.34 -11.09
C VAL A 885 42.69 19.62 -9.87
N PHE A 886 42.32 18.59 -9.11
CA PHE A 886 41.56 18.73 -7.87
C PHE A 886 42.34 19.53 -6.81
N MET A 887 43.62 19.20 -6.59
CA MET A 887 44.49 19.93 -5.67
C MET A 887 44.74 21.37 -6.12
N GLU A 888 44.88 21.64 -7.42
CA GLU A 888 44.97 22.99 -7.97
C GLU A 888 43.68 23.78 -7.73
N THR A 889 42.52 23.15 -7.91
CA THR A 889 41.21 23.77 -7.65
C THR A 889 41.03 24.09 -6.16
N ILE A 890 41.37 23.14 -5.27
CA ILE A 890 41.39 23.37 -3.82
C ILE A 890 42.34 24.51 -3.46
N ASN A 891 43.56 24.51 -4.01
CA ASN A 891 44.54 25.56 -3.74
C ASN A 891 44.03 26.93 -4.19
N ASN A 892 43.35 27.03 -5.33
CA ASN A 892 42.72 28.28 -5.78
C ASN A 892 41.60 28.72 -4.83
N CYS A 893 40.75 27.81 -4.37
CA CYS A 893 39.70 28.11 -3.38
C CYS A 893 40.31 28.56 -2.04
N LEU A 894 41.36 27.90 -1.56
CA LEU A 894 42.09 28.27 -0.35
C LEU A 894 42.80 29.63 -0.50
N GLN A 895 43.36 29.92 -1.67
CA GLN A 895 43.94 31.23 -1.98
C GLN A 895 42.88 32.34 -1.92
N ASN A 896 41.69 32.11 -2.45
CA ASN A 896 40.57 33.03 -2.34
C ASN A 896 40.12 33.25 -0.88
N MET A 897 40.27 32.23 -0.03
CA MET A 897 40.02 32.35 1.42
C MET A 897 41.20 32.92 2.21
N THR A 898 42.39 33.03 1.63
CA THR A 898 43.61 33.43 2.36
C THR A 898 43.51 34.86 2.88
N GLU A 899 42.84 35.75 2.15
CA GLU A 899 42.60 37.14 2.58
C GLU A 899 41.62 37.21 3.76
N PHE A 900 40.63 36.30 3.81
CA PHE A 900 39.70 36.14 4.93
C PHE A 900 40.37 35.48 6.16
N ILE A 901 41.11 34.38 5.95
CA ILE A 901 41.79 33.65 7.04
C ILE A 901 42.87 34.51 7.70
N ASN A 902 43.58 35.31 6.91
CA ASN A 902 44.58 36.26 7.42
C ASN A 902 43.98 37.66 7.66
N TYR A 903 42.66 37.81 7.60
CA TYR A 903 42.02 39.07 7.90
C TYR A 903 42.25 39.39 9.38
N ASP A 904 42.84 40.55 9.65
CA ASP A 904 43.10 40.97 11.02
C ASP A 904 41.78 41.21 11.75
N ASP A 905 41.52 40.45 12.81
CA ASP A 905 40.34 40.57 13.66
C ASP A 905 40.14 42.02 14.15
N GLN A 906 41.21 42.81 14.31
CA GLN A 906 41.13 44.22 14.71
C GLN A 906 40.52 45.13 13.63
N ASN A 907 40.45 44.67 12.38
CA ASN A 907 39.83 45.38 11.26
C ASN A 907 38.43 44.84 10.92
N SER A 908 37.92 43.84 11.64
CA SER A 908 36.60 43.27 11.37
C SER A 908 35.50 44.18 11.90
N PHE A 909 34.62 44.67 11.02
CA PHE A 909 33.48 45.47 11.43
C PHE A 909 32.59 44.70 12.41
N PHE A 910 32.31 43.42 12.13
CA PHE A 910 31.44 42.60 12.96
C PHE A 910 32.03 42.24 14.33
N LEU A 911 33.36 42.11 14.44
CA LEU A 911 34.02 41.82 15.72
C LEU A 911 34.26 43.08 16.56
N ASN A 912 34.41 44.27 15.93
CA ASN A 912 34.75 45.52 16.63
C ASN A 912 33.58 46.50 16.76
N ALA A 913 32.47 46.30 16.05
CA ALA A 913 31.28 47.14 16.18
C ALA A 913 30.42 46.68 17.38
N SER A 914 29.86 47.65 18.10
CA SER A 914 28.85 47.38 19.12
C SER A 914 27.59 46.77 18.48
N LYS A 915 26.85 45.94 19.22
CA LYS A 915 25.58 45.34 18.78
C LYS A 915 24.60 46.35 18.15
N GLU A 916 24.51 47.57 18.70
CA GLU A 916 23.70 48.67 18.13
C GLU A 916 24.18 49.22 16.79
N LYS A 917 25.47 49.10 16.47
CA LYS A 917 26.05 49.51 15.18
C LYS A 917 25.87 48.43 14.13
N ILE A 918 25.95 47.16 14.54
CA ILE A 918 25.70 46.00 13.67
C ILE A 918 24.24 46.01 13.24
N LEU A 919 23.29 46.22 14.16
CA LEU A 919 21.85 46.27 13.88
C LEU A 919 21.38 47.52 13.07
N LYS A 920 22.29 48.44 12.75
CA LYS A 920 21.99 49.67 11.98
C LYS A 920 22.47 49.60 10.53
N VAL A 921 23.36 48.66 10.22
CA VAL A 921 23.82 48.32 8.88
C VAL A 921 22.92 47.20 8.39
#